data_AF-A0AAV9WUL7-F1
#
_entry.id   AF-A0AAV9WUL7-F1
#
_cell.length_a   1.000
_cell.length_b   1.000
_cell.length_c   1.000
_cell.angle_alpha   90.00
_cell.angle_beta   90.00
_cell.angle_gamma   90.00
#
_symmetry.space_group_name_H-M   'P 1'
#
loop_
_entity.id
_entity.type
_entity.pdbx_description
1 polymer ?
#
loop_
_entity_poly.entity_id
_entity_poly.type
_entity_poly.pdbx_seq_one_letter_code
_entity_poly.pdbx_strand_id
1 'polypeptide(L)'
;MILRFRCQDGTFRIEVQQNDDISILYQKLLNVLPKKIDGPSILLSDKPANGSTRVLKDLTGQSVKDVGLNHGDMLFLTYQEASANGPTASRIDGKAVKPEDDVSESYTYTTNAHTSSKLNPWETISPDPVDELLDKQDGKIYRPKDSKMCRHGKGMCDYCLPLEPYDPKYMKEKKIKHLSFHSYLRKINTATNKPELKSSYMPPLSEPFFRVKPSCPSGHPAWPAGICTKCQPSAITLQQQDFRMVDHVEFSDPGLINTLLDFWRRSGSQRIGYLYGRYAPYPEVPLGIKAVVEAIYEPPQRSESDGVSLTLPWEGAAAVDEVAALCGLRKIGVIFTDLIDDGTGQGTVVCKRHIDSYFLSSLEIAFAAKLQAEHPHPSKWSDSGSFGSSFITCVVSGNPDGGIDIFAYQASNTAVEMVRADIIEPSADPGLMLVRNEEDKAENGSTSSTPARYIPEVFYRRINEYGASIQENAKPAFPVDYLLVTLTHGFPTESKPTFTATAGGFPIENRESVGVMQDIGAVARQLGITRGPTGEVGVDVVSDFHLLCFLHNFGILDKDEERLLAKVATEHDLNDGFALSQTGGWATLLTICQESGESALSSSSSSSSARRRGPFQFLPSTASRKRRFVEESSGVGGVDGIISGVHGMQVQHSRGERLGTAADHGNDNNNNEGMFVGVRENFGSEVRNREKVGKEDGSSGSSGDDSGLGMTNGDGSINGEERKLTKKMRRISLNK
;
A
#
# COMPACT_ATOMS: atom_id res chain seq x y z
N MET A 1 -35.69 -6.64 66.33
CA MET A 1 -36.24 -5.81 65.22
C MET A 1 -36.76 -6.73 64.11
N ILE A 2 -37.80 -6.30 63.39
CA ILE A 2 -38.45 -7.14 62.37
C ILE A 2 -38.17 -6.55 61.00
N LEU A 3 -37.59 -7.35 60.10
CA LEU A 3 -37.39 -7.04 58.70
C LEU A 3 -38.40 -7.80 57.84
N ARG A 4 -38.90 -7.17 56.78
CA ARG A 4 -39.89 -7.78 55.88
C ARG A 4 -39.23 -8.02 54.53
N PHE A 5 -39.32 -9.24 54.03
CA PHE A 5 -38.73 -9.63 52.74
C PHE A 5 -39.82 -10.05 51.78
N ARG A 6 -39.80 -9.55 50.56
CA ARG A 6 -40.73 -9.93 49.49
C ARG A 6 -39.96 -10.58 48.34
N CYS A 7 -40.38 -11.78 47.96
CA CYS A 7 -39.83 -12.51 46.83
C CYS A 7 -40.96 -13.12 45.99
N GLN A 8 -40.59 -13.85 44.94
CA GLN A 8 -41.53 -14.58 44.07
C GLN A 8 -42.45 -15.55 44.84
N ASP A 9 -41.96 -16.15 45.92
CA ASP A 9 -42.72 -17.14 46.71
C ASP A 9 -43.59 -16.52 47.83
N GLY A 10 -43.57 -15.20 48.02
CA GLY A 10 -44.39 -14.52 49.02
C GLY A 10 -43.64 -13.47 49.84
N THR A 11 -44.23 -13.07 50.97
CA THR A 11 -43.64 -12.07 51.88
C THR A 11 -43.39 -12.67 53.25
N PHE A 12 -42.15 -12.60 53.72
CA PHE A 12 -41.69 -13.18 54.97
C PHE A 12 -41.28 -12.10 55.96
N ARG A 13 -41.43 -12.38 57.26
CA ARG A 13 -41.01 -11.49 58.34
C ARG A 13 -39.99 -12.20 59.20
N ILE A 14 -38.82 -11.59 59.38
CA ILE A 14 -37.72 -12.19 60.13
C ILE A 14 -37.32 -11.26 61.26
N GLU A 15 -37.20 -11.85 62.45
CA GLU A 15 -36.76 -11.16 63.65
C GLU A 15 -35.25 -11.32 63.84
N VAL A 16 -34.55 -10.19 63.91
CA VAL A 16 -33.09 -10.08 64.14
C VAL A 16 -32.80 -8.96 65.13
N GLN A 17 -31.67 -8.99 65.83
CA GLN A 17 -31.23 -7.87 66.66
C GLN A 17 -30.34 -6.91 65.85
N GLN A 18 -30.24 -5.64 66.26
CA GLN A 18 -29.49 -4.62 65.52
C GLN A 18 -27.98 -4.90 65.45
N ASN A 19 -27.44 -5.59 66.46
CA ASN A 19 -26.03 -5.94 66.56
C ASN A 19 -25.73 -7.35 66.01
N ASP A 20 -26.74 -8.06 65.50
CA ASP A 20 -26.52 -9.36 64.88
C ASP A 20 -25.77 -9.17 63.55
N ASP A 21 -24.87 -10.11 63.25
CA ASP A 21 -24.23 -10.21 61.94
C ASP A 21 -25.24 -10.69 60.89
N ILE A 22 -25.11 -10.18 59.66
CA ILE A 22 -25.93 -10.57 58.50
C ILE A 22 -25.83 -12.06 58.20
N SER A 23 -24.77 -12.74 58.63
CA SER A 23 -24.67 -14.22 58.58
C SER A 23 -25.83 -14.91 59.30
N ILE A 24 -26.29 -14.35 60.44
CA ILE A 24 -27.43 -14.88 61.21
C ILE A 24 -28.75 -14.61 60.46
N LEU A 25 -28.88 -13.43 59.85
CA LEU A 25 -30.02 -13.08 59.00
C LEU A 25 -30.11 -14.00 57.77
N TYR A 26 -28.98 -14.29 57.14
CA TYR A 26 -28.85 -15.19 55.99
C TYR A 26 -29.30 -16.61 56.34
N GLN A 27 -28.86 -17.15 57.48
CA GLN A 27 -29.31 -18.48 57.95
C GLN A 27 -30.81 -18.51 58.26
N LYS A 28 -31.35 -17.46 58.89
CA LYS A 28 -32.79 -17.35 59.15
C LYS A 28 -33.61 -17.26 57.86
N LEU A 29 -33.09 -16.57 56.83
CA LEU A 29 -33.70 -16.52 55.51
C LEU A 29 -33.72 -17.88 54.82
N LEU A 30 -32.61 -18.61 54.83
CA LEU A 30 -32.54 -19.95 54.23
C LEU A 30 -33.49 -20.97 54.88
N ASN A 31 -33.78 -20.82 56.18
CA ASN A 31 -34.74 -21.70 56.87
C ASN A 31 -36.20 -21.44 56.47
N VAL A 32 -36.52 -20.23 56.01
CA VAL A 32 -37.89 -19.82 55.64
C VAL A 32 -38.11 -19.94 54.13
N LEU A 33 -37.06 -19.79 53.32
CA LEU A 33 -37.11 -19.93 51.87
C LEU A 33 -37.16 -21.43 51.45
N PRO A 34 -37.75 -21.76 50.29
CA PRO A 34 -37.78 -23.13 49.78
C PRO A 34 -36.39 -23.78 49.65
N LYS A 35 -36.26 -25.06 50.05
CA LYS A 35 -35.00 -25.83 50.02
C LYS A 35 -34.41 -26.09 48.63
N LYS A 36 -35.09 -25.65 47.56
CA LYS A 36 -34.67 -25.80 46.16
C LYS A 36 -33.89 -24.60 45.63
N ILE A 37 -33.51 -23.65 46.49
CA ILE A 37 -32.85 -22.41 46.08
C ILE A 37 -31.33 -22.56 46.19
N ASP A 38 -30.59 -22.03 45.22
CA ASP A 38 -29.14 -21.93 45.30
C ASP A 38 -28.77 -20.79 46.26
N GLY A 39 -28.45 -21.15 47.51
CA GLY A 39 -28.15 -20.22 48.59
C GLY A 39 -27.21 -19.04 48.24
N PRO A 40 -26.08 -19.22 47.53
CA PRO A 40 -25.19 -18.12 47.18
C PRO A 40 -25.76 -17.13 46.15
N SER A 41 -26.87 -17.45 45.46
CA SER A 41 -27.49 -16.59 44.44
C SER A 41 -28.46 -15.53 44.99
N ILE A 42 -28.63 -15.44 46.32
CA ILE A 42 -29.61 -14.54 46.95
C ILE A 42 -29.13 -13.08 46.85
N LEU A 43 -29.87 -12.30 46.06
CA LEU A 43 -29.71 -10.86 45.89
C LEU A 43 -30.73 -10.11 46.75
N LEU A 44 -30.26 -9.09 47.47
CA LEU A 44 -31.06 -8.17 48.27
C LEU A 44 -31.19 -6.83 47.56
N SER A 45 -32.41 -6.35 47.39
CA SER A 45 -32.74 -5.05 46.81
C SER A 45 -33.60 -4.22 47.75
N ASP A 46 -33.39 -2.91 47.77
CA ASP A 46 -34.18 -1.93 48.50
C ASP A 46 -35.51 -1.58 47.78
N LYS A 47 -35.61 -1.88 46.49
CA LYS A 47 -36.78 -1.57 45.64
C LYS A 47 -37.19 -2.76 44.76
N PRO A 48 -38.48 -2.85 44.35
CA PRO A 48 -38.97 -3.95 43.53
C PRO A 48 -38.43 -3.97 42.09
N ALA A 49 -38.00 -2.83 41.54
CA ALA A 49 -37.35 -2.72 40.24
C ALA A 49 -36.39 -1.51 40.25
N ASN A 50 -35.24 -1.62 39.56
CA ASN A 50 -34.18 -0.60 39.47
C ASN A 50 -33.63 -0.09 40.82
N GLY A 51 -33.65 -0.95 41.85
CA GLY A 51 -33.01 -0.70 43.14
C GLY A 51 -31.53 -1.05 43.14
N SER A 52 -30.82 -0.64 44.19
CA SER A 52 -29.44 -1.08 44.40
C SER A 52 -29.45 -2.54 44.87
N THR A 53 -29.06 -3.45 44.00
CA THR A 53 -28.99 -4.89 44.31
C THR A 53 -27.62 -5.24 44.87
N ARG A 54 -27.58 -5.93 46.00
CA ARG A 54 -26.33 -6.46 46.60
C ARG A 54 -26.47 -7.96 46.84
N VAL A 55 -25.40 -8.71 46.61
CA VAL A 55 -25.36 -10.14 46.95
C VAL A 55 -25.30 -10.25 48.47
N LEU A 56 -26.24 -11.01 49.05
CA LEU A 56 -26.38 -11.09 50.51
C LEU A 56 -25.17 -11.75 51.19
N LYS A 57 -24.46 -12.63 50.45
CA LYS A 57 -23.23 -13.28 50.91
C LYS A 57 -22.07 -12.30 51.09
N ASP A 58 -21.95 -11.29 50.24
CA ASP A 58 -20.86 -10.30 50.30
C ASP A 58 -21.01 -9.34 51.49
N LEU A 59 -22.19 -9.32 52.12
CA LEU A 59 -22.50 -8.53 53.30
C LEU A 59 -22.29 -9.31 54.62
N THR A 60 -21.82 -10.56 54.55
CA THR A 60 -21.51 -11.36 55.73
C THR A 60 -20.28 -10.80 56.46
N GLY A 61 -20.36 -10.68 57.79
CA GLY A 61 -19.34 -10.04 58.63
C GLY A 61 -19.64 -8.58 59.00
N GLN A 62 -20.73 -7.99 58.49
CA GLN A 62 -21.22 -6.66 58.88
C GLN A 62 -22.48 -6.77 59.74
N SER A 63 -22.63 -5.88 60.73
CA SER A 63 -23.84 -5.85 61.55
C SER A 63 -25.03 -5.31 60.75
N VAL A 64 -26.24 -5.73 61.10
CA VAL A 64 -27.47 -5.28 60.43
C VAL A 64 -27.64 -3.76 60.49
N LYS A 65 -27.15 -3.11 61.56
CA LYS A 65 -27.15 -1.66 61.72
C LYS A 65 -26.18 -0.96 60.75
N ASP A 66 -25.00 -1.53 60.52
CA ASP A 66 -23.97 -0.92 59.65
C ASP A 66 -24.36 -0.95 58.17
N VAL A 67 -25.18 -1.94 57.78
CA VAL A 67 -25.76 -2.02 56.44
C VAL A 67 -26.97 -1.08 56.26
N GLY A 68 -27.40 -0.40 57.32
CA GLY A 68 -28.41 0.65 57.26
C GLY A 68 -29.86 0.16 57.25
N LEU A 69 -30.11 -1.07 57.73
CA LEU A 69 -31.46 -1.66 57.78
C LEU A 69 -32.17 -1.30 59.10
N ASN A 70 -33.37 -0.75 59.00
CA ASN A 70 -34.18 -0.31 60.14
C ASN A 70 -35.35 -1.25 60.42
N HIS A 71 -35.93 -1.13 61.63
CA HIS A 71 -37.11 -1.90 61.99
C HIS A 71 -38.30 -1.56 61.07
N GLY A 72 -38.85 -2.56 60.39
CA GLY A 72 -40.03 -2.42 59.54
C GLY A 72 -39.74 -2.27 58.06
N ASP A 73 -38.48 -2.19 57.65
CA ASP A 73 -38.08 -2.06 56.25
C ASP A 73 -38.54 -3.25 55.40
N MET A 74 -39.00 -2.96 54.18
CA MET A 74 -39.43 -3.94 53.18
C MET A 74 -38.39 -4.07 52.09
N LEU A 75 -37.73 -5.23 52.07
CA LEU A 75 -36.64 -5.54 51.15
C LEU A 75 -37.11 -6.60 50.15
N PHE A 76 -36.55 -6.57 48.96
CA PHE A 76 -36.92 -7.46 47.86
C PHE A 76 -35.80 -8.46 47.62
N LEU A 77 -36.16 -9.75 47.59
CA LEU A 77 -35.20 -10.84 47.38
C LEU A 77 -35.44 -11.46 46.01
N THR A 78 -34.35 -11.65 45.29
CA THR A 78 -34.31 -12.39 44.02
C THR A 78 -33.24 -13.47 44.13
N TYR A 79 -33.57 -14.69 43.72
CA TYR A 79 -32.66 -15.84 43.80
C TYR A 79 -32.96 -16.83 42.68
N GLN A 80 -31.98 -17.66 42.33
CA GLN A 80 -32.13 -18.72 41.34
C GLN A 80 -32.44 -20.06 42.04
N GLU A 81 -33.29 -20.88 41.43
CA GLU A 81 -33.54 -22.23 41.92
C GLU A 81 -32.35 -23.14 41.58
N ALA A 82 -31.83 -23.87 42.58
CA ALA A 82 -30.84 -24.92 42.41
C ALA A 82 -31.48 -26.08 41.63
N SER A 83 -31.11 -26.21 40.35
CA SER A 83 -31.66 -27.23 39.47
C SER A 83 -31.23 -28.63 39.91
N ALA A 84 -32.06 -29.29 40.72
CA ALA A 84 -32.10 -30.75 40.83
C ALA A 84 -32.90 -31.32 39.64
N ASN A 85 -32.35 -31.15 38.45
CA ASN A 85 -32.56 -31.92 37.23
C ASN A 85 -31.72 -31.28 36.13
N GLY A 86 -31.14 -32.11 35.26
CA GLY A 86 -30.13 -31.72 34.29
C GLY A 86 -30.56 -30.57 33.37
N PRO A 87 -29.58 -29.95 32.68
CA PRO A 87 -29.86 -28.84 31.80
C PRO A 87 -30.87 -29.29 30.75
N THR A 88 -31.99 -28.58 30.65
CA THR A 88 -32.87 -28.67 29.50
C THR A 88 -32.05 -28.26 28.29
N ALA A 89 -31.53 -29.28 27.60
CA ALA A 89 -30.81 -29.15 26.35
C ALA A 89 -31.72 -28.43 25.36
N SER A 90 -31.30 -27.25 24.91
CA SER A 90 -31.73 -26.72 23.62
C SER A 90 -31.30 -27.75 22.58
N ARG A 91 -32.24 -28.59 22.15
CA ARG A 91 -32.02 -29.61 21.13
C ARG A 91 -32.14 -28.95 19.76
N ILE A 92 -31.04 -28.95 19.01
CA ILE A 92 -31.06 -28.82 17.55
C ILE A 92 -30.53 -30.16 17.03
N ASP A 93 -31.36 -30.91 16.31
CA ASP A 93 -31.04 -32.21 15.69
C ASP A 93 -30.39 -33.29 16.58
N GLY A 94 -30.94 -33.51 17.78
CA GLY A 94 -30.84 -34.81 18.46
C GLY A 94 -29.50 -35.17 19.13
N LYS A 95 -28.52 -34.27 19.26
CA LYS A 95 -27.34 -34.48 20.13
C LYS A 95 -27.15 -33.33 21.14
N ALA A 96 -26.63 -33.68 22.32
CA ALA A 96 -26.39 -32.76 23.43
C ALA A 96 -25.00 -32.10 23.32
N VAL A 97 -24.93 -30.77 23.44
CA VAL A 97 -23.72 -29.95 23.44
C VAL A 97 -23.07 -29.98 24.84
N LYS A 98 -21.74 -30.11 24.90
CA LYS A 98 -20.94 -30.08 26.14
C LYS A 98 -20.47 -28.64 26.45
N PRO A 99 -20.13 -28.31 27.71
CA PRO A 99 -19.83 -26.92 28.15
C PRO A 99 -18.46 -26.38 27.68
N GLU A 100 -17.84 -27.03 26.70
CA GLU A 100 -16.48 -26.72 26.23
C GLU A 100 -16.51 -25.87 24.94
N ASP A 101 -17.71 -25.70 24.35
CA ASP A 101 -17.95 -25.03 23.07
C ASP A 101 -18.82 -23.76 23.21
N ASP A 102 -18.49 -22.88 24.17
CA ASP A 102 -19.15 -21.57 24.27
C ASP A 102 -18.13 -20.43 24.13
N VAL A 103 -17.74 -20.17 22.88
CA VAL A 103 -17.17 -18.88 22.47
C VAL A 103 -17.93 -18.39 21.24
N SER A 104 -19.18 -17.99 21.47
CA SER A 104 -19.95 -17.21 20.50
C SER A 104 -19.59 -15.73 20.62
N GLU A 105 -18.68 -15.24 19.77
CA GLU A 105 -18.61 -13.83 19.40
C GLU A 105 -18.99 -13.69 17.91
N SER A 106 -20.27 -13.45 17.66
CA SER A 106 -20.72 -12.86 16.40
C SER A 106 -21.98 -12.02 16.62
N TYR A 107 -21.78 -10.71 16.49
CA TYR A 107 -22.69 -9.70 15.93
C TYR A 107 -24.19 -10.01 15.93
N THR A 108 -24.88 -9.52 16.95
CA THR A 108 -26.27 -9.07 16.84
C THR A 108 -26.40 -7.70 17.45
N TYR A 109 -26.68 -6.70 16.61
CA TYR A 109 -27.15 -5.40 17.04
C TYR A 109 -28.51 -5.55 17.72
N THR A 110 -28.51 -5.62 19.05
CA THR A 110 -29.62 -5.12 19.86
C THR A 110 -29.04 -4.51 21.12
N THR A 111 -29.49 -3.30 21.43
CA THR A 111 -29.17 -2.54 22.61
C THR A 111 -29.38 -3.38 23.87
N ASN A 112 -28.31 -3.81 24.51
CA ASN A 112 -28.24 -3.96 25.96
C ASN A 112 -26.78 -3.94 26.41
N ALA A 113 -26.49 -3.01 27.30
CA ALA A 113 -25.21 -2.81 27.94
C ALA A 113 -24.83 -4.06 28.76
N HIS A 114 -24.08 -4.96 28.16
CA HIS A 114 -23.22 -5.90 28.87
C HIS A 114 -21.79 -5.62 28.44
N THR A 115 -21.00 -5.15 29.40
CA THR A 115 -19.58 -4.85 29.28
C THR A 115 -18.80 -6.12 28.88
N SER A 116 -18.66 -6.37 27.58
CA SER A 116 -17.57 -7.19 27.07
C SER A 116 -16.31 -6.33 27.11
N SER A 117 -15.30 -6.77 27.86
CA SER A 117 -14.04 -6.05 28.07
C SER A 117 -13.05 -6.18 26.90
N LYS A 118 -13.52 -6.55 25.70
CA LYS A 118 -12.68 -6.62 24.50
C LYS A 118 -12.91 -5.35 23.68
N LEU A 119 -11.85 -4.55 23.56
CA LEU A 119 -11.83 -3.39 22.67
C LEU A 119 -12.00 -3.88 21.23
N ASN A 120 -12.76 -3.14 20.44
CA ASN A 120 -12.91 -3.45 19.02
C ASN A 120 -11.55 -3.28 18.30
N PRO A 121 -11.28 -3.99 17.19
CA PRO A 121 -10.01 -3.89 16.47
C PRO A 121 -9.62 -2.43 16.19
N TRP A 122 -10.55 -1.64 15.64
CA TRP A 122 -10.35 -0.22 15.29
C TRP A 122 -10.07 0.72 16.47
N GLU A 123 -10.30 0.30 17.72
CA GLU A 123 -10.01 1.10 18.92
C GLU A 123 -8.57 0.93 19.41
N THR A 124 -7.89 -0.16 19.03
CA THR A 124 -6.54 -0.50 19.49
C THR A 124 -5.42 -0.02 18.57
N ILE A 125 -5.78 0.52 17.41
CA ILE A 125 -4.84 0.79 16.33
C ILE A 125 -4.26 2.20 16.41
N SER A 126 -2.95 2.29 16.21
CA SER A 126 -2.26 3.55 15.91
C SER A 126 -2.29 3.77 14.39
N PRO A 127 -3.02 4.78 13.89
CA PRO A 127 -3.05 5.09 12.47
C PRO A 127 -1.76 5.81 12.07
N ASP A 128 -1.55 5.96 10.76
CA ASP A 128 -0.42 6.75 10.28
C ASP A 128 -0.64 8.26 10.54
N PRO A 129 0.41 9.03 10.83
CA PRO A 129 0.30 10.48 11.09
C PRO A 129 -0.35 11.25 9.93
N VAL A 130 -0.14 10.80 8.69
CA VAL A 130 -0.74 11.41 7.50
C VAL A 130 -2.25 11.23 7.49
N ASP A 131 -2.76 10.07 7.89
CA ASP A 131 -4.20 9.83 7.96
C ASP A 131 -4.84 10.66 9.05
N GLU A 132 -4.18 10.83 10.20
CA GLU A 132 -4.70 11.70 11.26
C GLU A 132 -4.78 13.17 10.84
N LEU A 133 -3.86 13.61 9.98
CA LEU A 133 -3.88 14.96 9.40
C LEU A 133 -5.00 15.10 8.37
N LEU A 134 -5.15 14.12 7.48
CA LEU A 134 -6.19 14.13 6.43
C LEU A 134 -7.59 13.91 7.00
N ASP A 135 -7.72 13.17 8.09
CA ASP A 135 -9.01 12.92 8.73
C ASP A 135 -9.63 14.19 9.32
N LYS A 136 -8.78 15.13 9.77
CA LYS A 136 -9.20 16.43 10.28
C LYS A 136 -9.63 17.40 9.17
N GLN A 137 -9.26 17.14 7.92
CA GLN A 137 -9.57 18.00 6.78
C GLN A 137 -10.93 17.62 6.16
N ASP A 138 -11.69 18.62 5.73
CA ASP A 138 -12.96 18.39 5.03
C ASP A 138 -12.76 18.05 3.54
N GLY A 139 -11.66 18.53 2.94
CA GLY A 139 -11.31 18.30 1.55
C GLY A 139 -12.20 19.05 0.55
N LYS A 140 -13.00 20.01 1.02
CA LYS A 140 -13.96 20.72 0.15
C LYS A 140 -13.24 21.65 -0.81
N ILE A 141 -13.70 21.65 -2.05
CA ILE A 141 -13.10 22.43 -3.14
C ILE A 141 -13.89 23.74 -3.28
N TYR A 142 -13.31 24.83 -2.81
CA TYR A 142 -13.95 26.15 -2.84
C TYR A 142 -13.93 26.75 -4.24
N ARG A 143 -15.12 27.14 -4.74
CA ARG A 143 -15.28 27.76 -6.05
C ARG A 143 -15.44 29.28 -5.93
N PRO A 144 -14.87 30.06 -6.86
CA PRO A 144 -15.17 31.48 -6.96
C PRO A 144 -16.63 31.69 -7.40
N LYS A 145 -17.18 32.87 -7.14
CA LYS A 145 -18.51 33.25 -7.59
C LYS A 145 -18.56 33.32 -9.12
N ASP A 146 -19.48 32.60 -9.73
CA ASP A 146 -19.74 32.68 -11.18
C ASP A 146 -20.38 34.03 -11.52
N SER A 147 -19.74 34.80 -12.42
CA SER A 147 -20.20 36.12 -12.82
C SER A 147 -21.52 36.11 -13.61
N LYS A 148 -21.87 34.99 -14.24
CA LYS A 148 -23.06 34.85 -15.10
C LYS A 148 -24.24 34.22 -14.36
N MET A 149 -23.98 33.19 -13.55
CA MET A 149 -25.05 32.38 -12.94
C MET A 149 -25.34 32.74 -11.47
N CYS A 150 -24.40 33.33 -10.72
CA CYS A 150 -24.62 33.65 -9.31
C CYS A 150 -25.36 34.97 -9.12
N ARG A 151 -26.64 34.89 -8.72
CA ARG A 151 -27.51 36.06 -8.44
C ARG A 151 -27.71 36.34 -6.94
N HIS A 152 -26.64 36.32 -6.16
CA HIS A 152 -26.69 36.61 -4.71
C HIS A 152 -25.57 37.56 -4.27
N GLY A 153 -25.77 38.24 -3.14
CA GLY A 153 -24.73 39.02 -2.46
C GLY A 153 -23.73 38.12 -1.72
N LYS A 154 -23.72 38.20 -0.38
CA LYS A 154 -22.85 37.39 0.50
C LYS A 154 -23.33 35.94 0.76
N GLY A 155 -24.39 35.50 0.08
CA GLY A 155 -24.88 34.12 0.15
C GLY A 155 -24.06 33.16 -0.72
N MET A 156 -24.49 31.90 -0.75
CA MET A 156 -24.00 30.88 -1.69
C MET A 156 -25.20 30.32 -2.48
N CYS A 157 -24.97 29.90 -3.72
CA CYS A 157 -25.92 29.16 -4.55
C CYS A 157 -25.22 27.93 -5.16
N ASP A 158 -25.95 27.10 -5.87
CA ASP A 158 -25.45 25.84 -6.46
C ASP A 158 -24.22 26.01 -7.37
N TYR A 159 -24.01 27.21 -7.93
CA TYR A 159 -22.87 27.51 -8.80
C TYR A 159 -21.60 27.94 -8.05
N CYS A 160 -21.70 28.34 -6.78
CA CYS A 160 -20.55 28.74 -5.95
C CYS A 160 -20.43 27.97 -4.63
N LEU A 161 -21.34 27.01 -4.36
CA LEU A 161 -21.20 26.07 -3.25
C LEU A 161 -19.87 25.31 -3.39
N PRO A 162 -19.11 25.11 -2.30
CA PRO A 162 -17.94 24.23 -2.33
C PRO A 162 -18.31 22.84 -2.85
N LEU A 163 -17.49 22.31 -3.75
CA LEU A 163 -17.69 20.95 -4.24
C LEU A 163 -17.16 19.95 -3.22
N GLU A 164 -17.81 18.79 -3.17
CA GLU A 164 -17.33 17.67 -2.38
C GLU A 164 -16.06 17.08 -3.04
N PRO A 165 -15.12 16.52 -2.25
CA PRO A 165 -13.85 16.01 -2.75
C PRO A 165 -13.99 14.88 -3.78
N TYR A 166 -15.15 14.22 -3.83
CA TYR A 166 -15.47 13.12 -4.74
C TYR A 166 -16.35 13.53 -5.94
N ASP A 167 -16.46 14.82 -6.25
CA ASP A 167 -17.28 15.30 -7.38
C ASP A 167 -16.73 14.80 -8.73
N PRO A 168 -17.54 14.08 -9.54
CA PRO A 168 -17.07 13.48 -10.79
C PRO A 168 -16.77 14.51 -11.89
N LYS A 169 -17.38 15.70 -11.86
CA LYS A 169 -17.12 16.74 -12.87
C LYS A 169 -15.75 17.36 -12.64
N TYR A 170 -15.41 17.65 -11.39
CA TYR A 170 -14.09 18.15 -11.02
C TYR A 170 -12.99 17.16 -11.38
N MET A 171 -13.18 15.87 -11.08
CA MET A 171 -12.22 14.81 -11.40
C MET A 171 -11.95 14.71 -12.91
N LYS A 172 -13.02 14.78 -13.72
CA LYS A 172 -12.91 14.76 -15.19
C LYS A 172 -12.17 15.99 -15.73
N GLU A 173 -12.46 17.17 -15.20
CA GLU A 173 -11.79 18.43 -15.59
C GLU A 173 -10.29 18.39 -15.29
N LYS A 174 -9.92 17.85 -14.12
CA LYS A 174 -8.53 17.70 -13.68
C LYS A 174 -7.82 16.45 -14.19
N LYS A 175 -8.50 15.63 -15.00
CA LYS A 175 -8.00 14.33 -15.50
C LYS A 175 -7.55 13.37 -14.39
N ILE A 176 -8.20 13.44 -13.23
CA ILE A 176 -7.96 12.54 -12.11
C ILE A 176 -8.77 11.27 -12.35
N LYS A 177 -8.08 10.13 -12.51
CA LYS A 177 -8.68 8.84 -12.86
C LYS A 177 -9.41 8.15 -11.71
N HIS A 178 -8.87 8.24 -10.50
CA HIS A 178 -9.37 7.56 -9.30
C HIS A 178 -9.51 8.53 -8.14
N LEU A 179 -10.46 8.27 -7.24
CA LEU A 179 -10.58 8.97 -5.97
C LEU A 179 -9.41 8.63 -5.06
N SER A 180 -8.96 9.59 -4.25
CA SER A 180 -8.10 9.27 -3.11
C SER A 180 -8.87 8.46 -2.07
N PHE A 181 -8.17 7.65 -1.28
CA PHE A 181 -8.76 6.85 -0.21
C PHE A 181 -9.63 7.69 0.74
N HIS A 182 -9.13 8.84 1.17
CA HIS A 182 -9.87 9.75 2.06
C HIS A 182 -11.09 10.37 1.39
N SER A 183 -11.03 10.71 0.10
CA SER A 183 -12.22 11.18 -0.65
C SER A 183 -13.27 10.08 -0.80
N TYR A 184 -12.84 8.83 -1.02
CA TYR A 184 -13.73 7.67 -1.06
C TYR A 184 -14.39 7.41 0.31
N LEU A 185 -13.61 7.51 1.39
CA LEU A 185 -14.13 7.41 2.75
C LEU A 185 -15.21 8.46 3.04
N ARG A 186 -15.02 9.73 2.60
CA ARG A 186 -16.04 10.78 2.73
C ARG A 186 -17.28 10.54 1.85
N LYS A 187 -17.14 9.83 0.73
CA LYS A 187 -18.26 9.47 -0.15
C LYS A 187 -19.17 8.40 0.46
N ILE A 188 -18.58 7.39 1.10
CA ILE A 188 -19.33 6.25 1.65
C ILE A 188 -19.80 6.48 3.09
N ASN A 189 -19.07 7.30 3.86
CA ASN A 189 -19.37 7.54 5.26
C ASN A 189 -20.30 8.74 5.44
N THR A 190 -21.15 8.69 6.46
CA THR A 190 -21.91 9.87 6.91
C THR A 190 -21.04 10.73 7.83
N ALA A 191 -21.08 12.05 7.67
CA ALA A 191 -20.24 12.97 8.47
C ALA A 191 -20.48 12.87 9.99
N THR A 192 -21.64 12.33 10.39
CA THR A 192 -22.00 12.09 11.79
C THR A 192 -21.35 10.84 12.37
N ASN A 193 -20.97 9.87 11.54
CA ASN A 193 -20.38 8.61 11.99
C ASN A 193 -18.86 8.75 12.09
N LYS A 194 -18.37 8.95 13.32
CA LYS A 194 -16.95 9.12 13.59
C LYS A 194 -16.45 8.24 14.74
N PRO A 195 -15.15 7.85 14.74
CA PRO A 195 -14.58 6.97 15.76
C PRO A 195 -14.71 7.51 17.19
N GLU A 196 -14.84 8.83 17.39
CA GLU A 196 -14.97 9.42 18.73
C GLU A 196 -16.29 9.03 19.43
N LEU A 197 -17.27 8.52 18.67
CA LEU A 197 -18.56 8.05 19.19
C LEU A 197 -18.50 6.68 19.88
N LYS A 198 -17.34 5.98 19.84
CA LYS A 198 -17.08 4.68 20.49
C LYS A 198 -18.23 3.67 20.28
N SER A 199 -19.12 3.52 21.25
CA SER A 199 -20.20 2.52 21.25
C SER A 199 -21.22 2.65 20.13
N SER A 200 -21.40 3.84 19.54
CA SER A 200 -22.32 4.03 18.40
C SER A 200 -21.58 4.20 17.07
N TYR A 201 -20.27 4.02 17.04
CA TYR A 201 -19.48 4.07 15.82
C TYR A 201 -19.64 2.77 15.03
N MET A 202 -19.87 2.89 13.72
CA MET A 202 -19.89 1.75 12.81
C MET A 202 -18.84 1.96 11.71
N PRO A 203 -17.80 1.13 11.60
CA PRO A 203 -16.79 1.31 10.56
C PRO A 203 -17.45 1.24 9.17
N PRO A 204 -17.26 2.27 8.31
CA PRO A 204 -17.87 2.29 6.98
C PRO A 204 -17.15 1.38 5.98
N LEU A 205 -15.91 0.98 6.25
CA LEU A 205 -15.11 0.10 5.39
C LEU A 205 -15.17 -1.34 5.89
N SER A 206 -15.24 -2.27 4.93
CA SER A 206 -15.05 -3.69 5.17
C SER A 206 -14.02 -4.22 4.18
N GLU A 207 -13.02 -4.95 4.68
CA GLU A 207 -12.01 -5.56 3.81
C GLU A 207 -12.64 -6.72 3.02
N PRO A 208 -12.34 -6.87 1.71
CA PRO A 208 -12.77 -8.03 0.96
C PRO A 208 -12.29 -9.32 1.64
N PHE A 209 -13.19 -10.27 1.84
CA PHE A 209 -12.88 -11.57 2.42
C PHE A 209 -13.50 -12.67 1.57
N PHE A 210 -12.66 -13.37 0.80
CA PHE A 210 -13.09 -14.41 -0.15
C PHE A 210 -12.73 -15.83 0.32
N ARG A 211 -12.27 -15.95 1.57
CA ARG A 211 -11.98 -17.22 2.22
C ARG A 211 -13.23 -17.78 2.91
N VAL A 212 -13.22 -19.08 3.19
CA VAL A 212 -14.26 -19.70 4.02
C VAL A 212 -14.13 -19.16 5.44
N LYS A 213 -15.24 -18.72 6.03
CA LYS A 213 -15.22 -18.20 7.41
C LYS A 213 -14.77 -19.30 8.38
N PRO A 214 -13.73 -19.05 9.21
CA PRO A 214 -13.10 -20.09 10.02
C PRO A 214 -14.04 -20.64 11.12
N SER A 215 -14.86 -19.78 11.72
CA SER A 215 -15.81 -20.14 12.78
C SER A 215 -17.26 -19.98 12.30
N CYS A 216 -17.85 -21.05 11.76
CA CYS A 216 -19.27 -21.02 11.38
C CYS A 216 -20.17 -21.43 12.57
N PRO A 217 -21.16 -20.60 12.96
CA PRO A 217 -22.08 -20.92 14.06
C PRO A 217 -23.16 -21.96 13.67
N SER A 218 -23.07 -22.60 12.50
CA SER A 218 -24.12 -23.49 11.97
C SER A 218 -23.97 -24.96 12.41
N GLY A 219 -23.03 -25.28 13.30
CA GLY A 219 -22.87 -26.62 13.87
C GLY A 219 -22.29 -27.69 12.93
N HIS A 220 -21.91 -27.33 11.69
CA HIS A 220 -21.16 -28.22 10.81
C HIS A 220 -19.67 -28.24 11.21
N PRO A 221 -18.92 -29.30 10.88
CA PRO A 221 -17.48 -29.34 11.09
C PRO A 221 -16.78 -28.17 10.41
N ALA A 222 -15.67 -27.68 10.99
CA ALA A 222 -14.86 -26.66 10.36
C ALA A 222 -14.38 -27.11 8.97
N TRP A 223 -14.22 -26.15 8.07
CA TRP A 223 -13.57 -26.38 6.79
C TRP A 223 -12.18 -27.00 7.01
N PRO A 224 -11.76 -28.04 6.26
CA PRO A 224 -12.36 -28.61 5.04
C PRO A 224 -13.52 -29.61 5.20
N ALA A 225 -13.84 -30.05 6.41
CA ALA A 225 -14.72 -31.19 6.63
C ALA A 225 -16.22 -30.87 6.46
N GLY A 226 -16.59 -29.59 6.48
CA GLY A 226 -17.96 -29.14 6.26
C GLY A 226 -18.02 -27.69 5.78
N ILE A 227 -19.02 -27.38 4.97
CA ILE A 227 -19.33 -26.03 4.49
C ILE A 227 -20.85 -25.84 4.44
N CYS A 228 -21.32 -24.63 4.75
CA CYS A 228 -22.70 -24.22 4.55
C CYS A 228 -22.79 -22.90 3.81
N THR A 229 -24.00 -22.53 3.39
CA THR A 229 -24.27 -21.28 2.66
C THR A 229 -23.95 -20.01 3.45
N LYS A 230 -23.84 -20.08 4.78
CA LYS A 230 -23.48 -18.93 5.63
C LYS A 230 -21.98 -18.70 5.78
N CYS A 231 -21.16 -19.73 5.62
CA CYS A 231 -19.70 -19.63 5.72
C CYS A 231 -19.00 -19.63 4.36
N GLN A 232 -19.64 -20.11 3.31
CA GLN A 232 -19.10 -20.02 1.95
C GLN A 232 -19.00 -18.56 1.52
N PRO A 233 -17.91 -18.15 0.84
CA PRO A 233 -17.78 -16.82 0.29
C PRO A 233 -18.76 -16.62 -0.87
N SER A 234 -19.19 -15.37 -1.06
CA SER A 234 -20.05 -14.97 -2.18
C SER A 234 -19.31 -15.02 -3.51
N ALA A 235 -20.05 -15.08 -4.61
CA ALA A 235 -19.49 -14.93 -5.95
C ALA A 235 -18.76 -13.58 -6.08
N ILE A 236 -17.57 -13.59 -6.68
CA ILE A 236 -16.72 -12.42 -6.87
C ILE A 236 -17.15 -11.73 -8.15
N THR A 237 -17.43 -10.42 -8.08
CA THR A 237 -17.64 -9.59 -9.28
C THR A 237 -16.55 -8.55 -9.37
N LEU A 238 -15.60 -8.77 -10.28
CA LEU A 238 -14.50 -7.87 -10.56
C LEU A 238 -15.02 -6.61 -11.25
N GLN A 239 -14.79 -5.49 -10.58
CA GLN A 239 -15.03 -4.14 -11.09
C GLN A 239 -13.74 -3.36 -10.88
N GLN A 240 -13.48 -2.41 -11.77
CA GLN A 240 -12.35 -1.52 -11.61
C GLN A 240 -12.52 -0.73 -10.30
N GLN A 241 -11.45 -0.64 -9.51
CA GLN A 241 -11.49 0.04 -8.22
C GLN A 241 -11.62 1.56 -8.42
N ASP A 242 -12.66 2.15 -7.84
CA ASP A 242 -12.97 3.59 -7.97
C ASP A 242 -11.99 4.50 -7.23
N PHE A 243 -11.20 3.94 -6.30
CA PHE A 243 -10.27 4.67 -5.45
C PHE A 243 -8.89 4.00 -5.43
N ARG A 244 -7.89 4.72 -4.91
CA ARG A 244 -6.53 4.21 -4.63
C ARG A 244 -6.05 4.64 -3.26
N MET A 245 -5.15 3.86 -2.68
CA MET A 245 -4.59 4.13 -1.35
C MET A 245 -3.53 5.23 -1.41
N VAL A 246 -2.75 5.28 -2.49
CA VAL A 246 -1.74 6.30 -2.75
C VAL A 246 -2.03 6.91 -4.12
N ASP A 247 -1.91 8.24 -4.25
CA ASP A 247 -2.22 8.96 -5.48
C ASP A 247 -1.00 9.21 -6.35
N HIS A 248 0.14 9.50 -5.71
CA HIS A 248 1.37 9.95 -6.38
C HIS A 248 2.61 9.30 -5.79
N VAL A 249 3.60 9.01 -6.63
CA VAL A 249 4.93 8.55 -6.23
C VAL A 249 5.94 9.64 -6.58
N GLU A 250 6.55 10.23 -5.54
CA GLU A 250 7.54 11.29 -5.68
C GLU A 250 8.92 10.73 -5.33
N PHE A 251 9.83 10.70 -6.30
CA PHE A 251 11.23 10.35 -6.03
C PHE A 251 11.96 11.61 -5.59
N SER A 252 12.58 11.59 -4.40
CA SER A 252 13.20 12.80 -3.84
C SER A 252 14.33 13.34 -4.70
N ASP A 253 15.13 12.45 -5.30
CA ASP A 253 16.21 12.78 -6.21
C ASP A 253 16.21 11.90 -7.49
N PRO A 254 16.39 12.48 -8.70
CA PRO A 254 16.56 11.70 -9.93
C PRO A 254 17.77 10.76 -9.92
N GLY A 255 18.80 11.05 -9.11
CA GLY A 255 19.97 10.22 -8.92
C GLY A 255 19.64 8.82 -8.39
N LEU A 256 18.56 8.66 -7.60
CA LEU A 256 18.10 7.35 -7.11
C LEU A 256 17.80 6.39 -8.27
N ILE A 257 17.09 6.88 -9.28
CA ILE A 257 16.73 6.09 -10.46
C ILE A 257 17.95 5.82 -11.32
N ASN A 258 18.80 6.83 -11.54
CA ASN A 258 20.03 6.64 -12.29
C ASN A 258 20.93 5.58 -11.68
N THR A 259 21.00 5.57 -10.35
CA THR A 259 21.80 4.63 -9.58
C THR A 259 21.29 3.20 -9.70
N LEU A 260 19.96 2.99 -9.72
CA LEU A 260 19.33 1.71 -10.03
C LEU A 260 19.65 1.26 -11.48
N LEU A 261 19.53 2.19 -12.43
CA LEU A 261 19.79 1.96 -13.85
C LEU A 261 21.26 1.64 -14.15
N ASP A 262 22.21 2.10 -13.33
CA ASP A 262 23.63 1.80 -13.52
C ASP A 262 23.94 0.31 -13.49
N PHE A 263 23.18 -0.48 -12.72
CA PHE A 263 23.31 -1.93 -12.74
C PHE A 263 22.93 -2.50 -14.12
N TRP A 264 21.79 -2.06 -14.66
CA TRP A 264 21.32 -2.48 -15.98
C TRP A 264 22.28 -2.02 -17.08
N ARG A 265 22.77 -0.77 -17.03
CA ARG A 265 23.75 -0.24 -18.01
C ARG A 265 25.05 -1.04 -18.05
N ARG A 266 25.49 -1.60 -16.92
CA ARG A 266 26.73 -2.40 -16.83
C ARG A 266 26.53 -3.87 -17.18
N SER A 267 25.38 -4.45 -16.84
CA SER A 267 25.13 -5.91 -16.92
C SER A 267 24.21 -6.34 -18.06
N GLY A 268 23.36 -5.44 -18.56
CA GLY A 268 22.25 -5.78 -19.46
C GLY A 268 21.13 -6.61 -18.83
N SER A 269 21.17 -6.83 -17.51
CA SER A 269 20.19 -7.65 -16.77
C SER A 269 19.23 -6.79 -15.96
N GLN A 270 18.01 -7.29 -15.70
CA GLN A 270 16.99 -6.58 -14.93
C GLN A 270 17.35 -6.51 -13.43
N ARG A 271 16.77 -5.54 -12.73
CA ARG A 271 17.03 -5.31 -11.30
C ARG A 271 15.74 -5.02 -10.54
N ILE A 272 15.67 -5.49 -9.29
CA ILE A 272 14.60 -5.17 -8.34
C ILE A 272 15.18 -4.49 -7.08
N GLY A 273 14.43 -3.58 -6.49
CA GLY A 273 14.74 -2.91 -5.23
C GLY A 273 13.50 -2.59 -4.42
N TYR A 274 13.65 -2.50 -3.10
CA TYR A 274 12.62 -2.01 -2.19
C TYR A 274 12.76 -0.50 -2.00
N LEU A 275 11.62 0.19 -2.08
CA LEU A 275 11.52 1.63 -1.91
C LEU A 275 11.37 1.94 -0.41
N TYR A 276 12.30 2.72 0.13
CA TYR A 276 12.24 3.25 1.49
C TYR A 276 11.91 4.73 1.45
N GLY A 277 11.00 5.14 2.33
CA GLY A 277 10.45 6.48 2.28
C GLY A 277 9.39 6.75 3.33
N ARG A 278 8.58 7.77 3.07
CA ARG A 278 7.47 8.19 3.92
C ARG A 278 6.28 8.61 3.09
N TYR A 279 5.10 8.62 3.70
CA TYR A 279 3.91 9.17 3.07
C TYR A 279 3.73 10.63 3.48
N ALA A 280 3.18 11.44 2.60
CA ALA A 280 2.88 12.85 2.84
C ALA A 280 1.59 13.27 2.13
N PRO A 281 0.91 14.33 2.58
CA PRO A 281 -0.23 14.89 1.84
C PRO A 281 0.16 15.35 0.44
N TYR A 282 -0.71 15.11 -0.53
CA TYR A 282 -0.55 15.54 -1.92
C TYR A 282 -1.69 16.49 -2.32
N PRO A 283 -1.42 17.80 -2.41
CA PRO A 283 -2.47 18.82 -2.56
C PRO A 283 -3.08 18.90 -3.97
N GLU A 284 -2.46 18.30 -4.99
CA GLU A 284 -2.99 18.36 -6.36
C GLU A 284 -4.24 17.48 -6.56
N VAL A 285 -4.43 16.49 -5.70
CA VAL A 285 -5.61 15.64 -5.64
C VAL A 285 -6.34 15.93 -4.32
N PRO A 286 -7.68 16.10 -4.31
CA PRO A 286 -8.43 16.30 -3.07
C PRO A 286 -8.15 15.19 -2.05
N LEU A 287 -7.69 15.58 -0.86
CA LEU A 287 -7.28 14.66 0.22
C LEU A 287 -6.31 13.56 -0.26
N GLY A 288 -5.41 13.90 -1.19
CA GLY A 288 -4.49 12.95 -1.79
C GLY A 288 -3.31 12.59 -0.88
N ILE A 289 -2.74 11.41 -1.12
CA ILE A 289 -1.51 10.95 -0.45
C ILE A 289 -0.43 10.72 -1.51
N LYS A 290 0.78 11.23 -1.27
CA LYS A 290 1.99 10.86 -2.03
C LYS A 290 2.92 9.99 -1.20
N ALA A 291 3.56 9.05 -1.88
CA ALA A 291 4.69 8.28 -1.35
C ALA A 291 5.98 8.98 -1.78
N VAL A 292 6.73 9.50 -0.81
CA VAL A 292 8.03 10.14 -1.03
C VAL A 292 9.12 9.09 -0.84
N VAL A 293 9.81 8.74 -1.92
CA VAL A 293 10.90 7.77 -1.94
C VAL A 293 12.21 8.50 -1.66
N GLU A 294 12.95 8.03 -0.66
CA GLU A 294 14.23 8.61 -0.21
C GLU A 294 15.42 7.69 -0.47
N ALA A 295 15.20 6.37 -0.50
CA ALA A 295 16.25 5.39 -0.79
C ALA A 295 15.68 4.16 -1.51
N ILE A 296 16.52 3.46 -2.25
CA ILE A 296 16.19 2.20 -2.93
C ILE A 296 17.19 1.14 -2.47
N TYR A 297 16.75 0.18 -1.68
CA TYR A 297 17.59 -0.93 -1.22
C TYR A 297 17.45 -2.13 -2.15
N GLU A 298 18.55 -2.73 -2.57
CA GLU A 298 18.57 -3.89 -3.47
C GLU A 298 18.72 -5.19 -2.67
N PRO A 299 17.65 -6.02 -2.56
CA PRO A 299 17.76 -7.28 -1.84
C PRO A 299 18.62 -8.30 -2.61
N PRO A 300 19.11 -9.37 -1.94
CA PRO A 300 19.78 -10.48 -2.59
C PRO A 300 18.92 -11.09 -3.70
N GLN A 301 19.42 -11.08 -4.93
CA GLN A 301 18.65 -11.42 -6.12
C GLN A 301 19.52 -12.04 -7.21
N ARG A 302 18.90 -12.86 -8.07
CA ARG A 302 19.47 -13.32 -9.34
C ARG A 302 18.79 -12.56 -10.46
N SER A 303 19.58 -11.74 -11.14
CA SER A 303 19.15 -10.90 -12.26
C SER A 303 19.35 -11.64 -13.58
N GLU A 304 18.32 -11.67 -14.42
CA GLU A 304 18.35 -12.21 -15.78
C GLU A 304 17.90 -11.13 -16.77
N SER A 305 17.97 -11.41 -18.08
CA SER A 305 17.59 -10.43 -19.12
C SER A 305 16.09 -10.15 -19.17
N ASP A 306 15.28 -11.14 -18.81
CA ASP A 306 13.81 -11.16 -18.95
C ASP A 306 13.08 -11.39 -17.61
N GLY A 307 13.81 -11.41 -16.50
CA GLY A 307 13.23 -11.62 -15.18
C GLY A 307 14.21 -11.42 -14.03
N VAL A 308 13.68 -11.47 -12.81
CA VAL A 308 14.46 -11.41 -11.57
C VAL A 308 13.91 -12.43 -10.59
N SER A 309 14.82 -13.20 -9.98
CA SER A 309 14.49 -14.15 -8.92
C SER A 309 15.07 -13.67 -7.59
N LEU A 310 14.20 -13.38 -6.62
CA LEU A 310 14.63 -13.03 -5.26
C LEU A 310 15.20 -14.25 -4.55
N THR A 311 16.31 -14.06 -3.82
CA THR A 311 16.84 -15.11 -2.93
C THR A 311 16.14 -15.00 -1.59
N LEU A 312 15.25 -15.94 -1.29
CA LEU A 312 14.48 -16.00 -0.05
C LEU A 312 14.88 -17.24 0.77
N PRO A 313 14.93 -17.17 2.11
CA PRO A 313 14.62 -15.99 2.95
C PRO A 313 15.71 -14.92 2.89
N TRP A 314 15.31 -13.65 3.02
CA TRP A 314 16.25 -12.53 3.11
C TRP A 314 16.60 -12.27 4.58
N GLU A 315 17.75 -12.79 5.03
CA GLU A 315 18.17 -12.74 6.44
C GLU A 315 18.35 -11.30 6.96
N GLY A 316 18.85 -10.38 6.13
CA GLY A 316 19.10 -8.98 6.50
C GLY A 316 17.88 -8.04 6.45
N ALA A 317 16.67 -8.55 6.13
CA ALA A 317 15.50 -7.70 5.92
C ALA A 317 15.14 -6.84 7.15
N ALA A 318 15.12 -7.47 8.33
CA ALA A 318 14.74 -6.81 9.57
C ALA A 318 15.76 -5.75 9.99
N ALA A 319 17.05 -5.98 9.75
CA ALA A 319 18.13 -5.04 10.06
C ALA A 319 18.00 -3.76 9.21
N VAL A 320 17.68 -3.90 7.92
CA VAL A 320 17.44 -2.74 7.04
C VAL A 320 16.18 -2.00 7.43
N ASP A 321 15.12 -2.72 7.82
CA ASP A 321 13.89 -2.11 8.33
C ASP A 321 14.13 -1.35 9.66
N GLU A 322 15.04 -1.82 10.52
CA GLU A 322 15.46 -1.13 11.76
C GLU A 322 16.21 0.17 11.44
N VAL A 323 17.20 0.14 10.54
CA VAL A 323 17.91 1.35 10.08
C VAL A 323 16.94 2.36 9.45
N ALA A 324 16.02 1.89 8.60
CA ALA A 324 14.99 2.75 8.03
C ALA A 324 14.13 3.40 9.12
N ALA A 325 13.70 2.65 10.13
CA ALA A 325 12.92 3.17 11.24
C ALA A 325 13.70 4.22 12.06
N LEU A 326 15.00 4.04 12.27
CA LEU A 326 15.86 5.05 12.92
C LEU A 326 15.92 6.36 12.11
N CYS A 327 15.92 6.27 10.78
CA CYS A 327 15.84 7.41 9.88
C CYS A 327 14.42 7.99 9.68
N GLY A 328 13.40 7.45 10.37
CA GLY A 328 12.00 7.86 10.18
C GLY A 328 11.41 7.45 8.83
N LEU A 329 12.00 6.44 8.18
CA LEU A 329 11.57 5.86 6.92
C LEU A 329 10.94 4.49 7.17
N ARG A 330 10.17 4.03 6.19
CA ARG A 330 9.64 2.66 6.16
C ARG A 330 9.67 2.12 4.75
N LYS A 331 9.52 0.81 4.62
CA LYS A 331 9.33 0.14 3.33
C LYS A 331 7.97 0.55 2.76
N ILE A 332 7.96 1.35 1.70
CA ILE A 332 6.75 1.92 1.10
C ILE A 332 6.37 1.26 -0.23
N GLY A 333 7.28 0.49 -0.84
CA GLY A 333 7.00 -0.14 -2.12
C GLY A 333 8.14 -0.97 -2.68
N VAL A 334 7.97 -1.39 -3.92
CA VAL A 334 8.95 -2.12 -4.72
C VAL A 334 9.11 -1.46 -6.08
N ILE A 335 10.32 -1.49 -6.63
CA ILE A 335 10.64 -1.04 -7.97
C ILE A 335 11.41 -2.12 -8.72
N PHE A 336 11.08 -2.37 -9.98
CA PHE A 336 11.86 -3.25 -10.85
C PHE A 336 11.98 -2.68 -12.26
N THR A 337 13.03 -3.10 -12.95
CA THR A 337 13.29 -2.71 -14.33
C THR A 337 12.76 -3.75 -15.30
N ASP A 338 12.29 -3.26 -16.44
CA ASP A 338 11.91 -4.07 -17.58
C ASP A 338 12.42 -3.39 -18.84
N LEU A 339 13.75 -3.31 -18.98
CA LEU A 339 14.41 -2.52 -20.02
C LEU A 339 15.12 -3.41 -21.04
N ILE A 340 14.91 -3.09 -22.32
CA ILE A 340 15.57 -3.74 -23.46
C ILE A 340 16.12 -2.61 -24.33
N ASP A 341 17.43 -2.63 -24.56
CA ASP A 341 18.09 -1.70 -25.48
C ASP A 341 17.59 -1.97 -26.91
N ASP A 342 17.32 -0.91 -27.66
CA ASP A 342 16.82 -1.04 -29.03
C ASP A 342 17.91 -1.37 -30.07
N GLY A 343 19.18 -1.46 -29.62
CA GLY A 343 20.33 -1.80 -30.44
C GLY A 343 20.81 -0.66 -31.35
N THR A 344 20.24 0.55 -31.24
CA THR A 344 20.63 1.71 -32.05
C THR A 344 21.90 2.40 -31.53
N GLY A 345 22.31 2.09 -30.28
CA GLY A 345 23.45 2.71 -29.61
C GLY A 345 23.21 4.16 -29.18
N GLN A 346 21.98 4.66 -29.26
CA GLN A 346 21.59 6.01 -28.81
C GLN A 346 21.12 6.04 -27.35
N GLY A 347 21.12 4.90 -26.65
CA GLY A 347 20.60 4.77 -25.29
C GLY A 347 19.06 4.75 -25.23
N THR A 348 18.41 4.44 -26.34
CA THR A 348 16.96 4.31 -26.47
C THR A 348 16.51 2.88 -26.16
N VAL A 349 15.30 2.74 -25.64
CA VAL A 349 14.75 1.47 -25.14
C VAL A 349 13.46 1.10 -25.85
N VAL A 350 13.20 -0.21 -25.95
CA VAL A 350 12.00 -0.73 -26.60
C VAL A 350 10.75 -0.50 -25.74
N CYS A 351 9.73 0.11 -26.33
CA CYS A 351 8.40 0.25 -25.72
C CYS A 351 7.63 -1.07 -25.81
N LYS A 352 7.79 -1.94 -24.80
CA LYS A 352 7.09 -3.24 -24.73
C LYS A 352 5.80 -3.21 -23.91
N ARG A 353 5.59 -2.19 -23.07
CA ARG A 353 4.41 -2.04 -22.21
C ARG A 353 3.49 -0.95 -22.76
N HIS A 354 2.45 -1.35 -23.49
CA HIS A 354 1.47 -0.44 -24.11
C HIS A 354 0.10 -1.11 -24.22
N ILE A 355 -0.86 -0.39 -24.82
CA ILE A 355 -2.26 -0.80 -24.95
C ILE A 355 -2.46 -2.14 -25.68
N ASP A 356 -1.60 -2.49 -26.63
CA ASP A 356 -1.72 -3.74 -27.41
C ASP A 356 -0.91 -4.91 -26.82
N SER A 357 -0.22 -4.68 -25.69
CA SER A 357 0.53 -5.70 -24.97
C SER A 357 -0.03 -5.88 -23.55
N TYR A 358 0.66 -5.37 -22.54
CA TYR A 358 0.27 -5.38 -21.14
C TYR A 358 0.98 -4.24 -20.39
N PHE A 359 0.41 -3.79 -19.28
CA PHE A 359 1.04 -2.81 -18.40
C PHE A 359 1.82 -3.49 -17.26
N LEU A 360 1.16 -4.40 -16.55
CA LEU A 360 1.78 -5.31 -15.59
C LEU A 360 1.42 -6.74 -15.95
N SER A 361 2.39 -7.64 -15.88
CA SER A 361 2.15 -9.06 -16.16
C SER A 361 1.37 -9.71 -15.01
N SER A 362 0.63 -10.78 -15.31
CA SER A 362 -0.09 -11.55 -14.29
C SER A 362 0.82 -12.05 -13.16
N LEU A 363 2.08 -12.37 -13.45
CA LEU A 363 3.10 -12.74 -12.44
C LEU A 363 3.46 -11.55 -11.54
N GLU A 364 3.71 -10.39 -12.12
CA GLU A 364 4.04 -9.17 -11.38
C GLU A 364 2.88 -8.72 -10.49
N ILE A 365 1.64 -8.91 -10.94
CA ILE A 365 0.44 -8.60 -10.16
C ILE A 365 0.31 -9.52 -8.97
N ALA A 366 0.52 -10.83 -9.16
CA ALA A 366 0.52 -11.79 -8.05
C ALA A 366 1.62 -11.47 -7.03
N PHE A 367 2.81 -11.08 -7.52
CA PHE A 367 3.92 -10.63 -6.68
C PHE A 367 3.58 -9.35 -5.90
N ALA A 368 3.07 -8.32 -6.56
CA ALA A 368 2.67 -7.06 -5.95
C ALA A 368 1.55 -7.26 -4.90
N ALA A 369 0.55 -8.07 -5.23
CA ALA A 369 -0.54 -8.42 -4.33
C ALA A 369 -0.06 -9.16 -3.08
N LYS A 370 0.94 -10.05 -3.22
CA LYS A 370 1.58 -10.72 -2.08
C LYS A 370 2.32 -9.73 -1.18
N LEU A 371 3.11 -8.82 -1.75
CA LEU A 371 3.81 -7.79 -0.96
C LEU A 371 2.84 -6.82 -0.28
N GLN A 372 1.76 -6.42 -0.95
CA GLN A 372 0.69 -5.63 -0.34
C GLN A 372 -0.04 -6.38 0.77
N ALA A 373 -0.21 -7.71 0.62
CA ALA A 373 -0.79 -8.54 1.66
C ALA A 373 0.06 -8.57 2.94
N GLU A 374 1.39 -8.55 2.80
CA GLU A 374 2.38 -8.51 3.89
C GLU A 374 2.46 -7.14 4.58
N HIS A 375 2.04 -6.07 3.91
CA HIS A 375 2.08 -4.69 4.41
C HIS A 375 0.67 -4.07 4.47
N PRO A 376 -0.24 -4.56 5.34
CA PRO A 376 -1.59 -4.02 5.47
C PRO A 376 -1.56 -2.59 6.05
N HIS A 377 -2.47 -1.74 5.59
CA HIS A 377 -2.58 -0.37 6.07
C HIS A 377 -3.50 -0.29 7.31
N PRO A 378 -3.01 0.20 8.47
CA PRO A 378 -3.81 0.33 9.68
C PRO A 378 -4.87 1.42 9.54
N SER A 379 -6.14 1.10 9.81
CA SER A 379 -7.24 2.05 9.65
C SER A 379 -8.29 1.91 10.74
N LYS A 380 -8.61 3.04 11.41
CA LYS A 380 -9.73 3.14 12.36
C LYS A 380 -11.10 3.01 11.70
N TRP A 381 -11.15 3.09 10.37
CA TRP A 381 -12.39 3.11 9.59
C TRP A 381 -12.84 1.74 9.09
N SER A 382 -12.07 0.70 9.41
CA SER A 382 -12.28 -0.67 8.99
C SER A 382 -12.76 -1.56 10.14
N ASP A 383 -13.59 -2.55 9.84
CA ASP A 383 -14.07 -3.55 10.80
C ASP A 383 -12.95 -4.48 11.32
N SER A 384 -12.01 -4.84 10.46
CA SER A 384 -10.81 -5.61 10.81
C SER A 384 -9.72 -4.75 11.46
N GLY A 385 -9.85 -3.42 11.38
CA GLY A 385 -8.82 -2.49 11.80
C GLY A 385 -7.70 -2.26 10.76
N SER A 386 -7.73 -2.96 9.63
CA SER A 386 -6.86 -2.69 8.49
C SER A 386 -7.69 -2.55 7.22
N PHE A 387 -7.24 -1.74 6.27
CA PHE A 387 -7.92 -1.64 4.99
C PHE A 387 -6.95 -1.37 3.84
N GLY A 388 -6.87 -2.33 2.92
CA GLY A 388 -5.97 -2.25 1.78
C GLY A 388 -4.50 -2.18 2.19
N SER A 389 -3.69 -1.59 1.33
CA SER A 389 -2.26 -1.38 1.55
C SER A 389 -1.78 -0.11 0.87
N SER A 390 -0.94 0.67 1.55
CA SER A 390 -0.26 1.82 0.96
C SER A 390 0.97 1.41 0.15
N PHE A 391 1.32 0.12 0.12
CA PHE A 391 2.51 -0.37 -0.58
C PHE A 391 2.35 -0.18 -2.10
N ILE A 392 3.33 0.46 -2.73
CA ILE A 392 3.32 0.81 -4.17
C ILE A 392 4.20 -0.14 -4.99
N THR A 393 3.91 -0.27 -6.28
CA THR A 393 4.73 -1.02 -7.24
C THR A 393 5.11 -0.12 -8.39
N CYS A 394 6.41 0.04 -8.63
CA CYS A 394 6.95 0.86 -9.72
C CYS A 394 7.67 -0.02 -10.74
N VAL A 395 7.48 0.27 -12.03
CA VAL A 395 8.17 -0.41 -13.12
C VAL A 395 8.91 0.61 -13.96
N VAL A 396 10.20 0.39 -14.19
CA VAL A 396 11.01 1.23 -15.07
C VAL A 396 11.06 0.56 -16.44
N SER A 397 10.48 1.20 -17.46
CA SER A 397 10.32 0.63 -18.80
C SER A 397 10.45 1.72 -19.88
N GLY A 398 10.55 1.32 -21.14
CA GLY A 398 10.52 2.25 -22.27
C GLY A 398 9.14 2.86 -22.49
N ASN A 399 9.10 4.16 -22.76
CA ASN A 399 7.92 4.89 -23.19
C ASN A 399 7.78 4.85 -24.73
N PRO A 400 6.64 5.29 -25.32
CA PRO A 400 6.45 5.29 -26.77
C PRO A 400 7.46 6.14 -27.56
N ASP A 401 8.12 7.09 -26.90
CA ASP A 401 9.14 7.96 -27.51
C ASP A 401 10.56 7.33 -27.47
N GLY A 402 10.70 6.12 -26.93
CA GLY A 402 11.97 5.39 -26.79
C GLY A 402 12.82 5.82 -25.59
N GLY A 403 12.31 6.71 -24.74
CA GLY A 403 12.93 7.13 -23.48
C GLY A 403 12.60 6.17 -22.33
N ILE A 404 13.43 6.22 -21.27
CA ILE A 404 13.18 5.47 -20.03
C ILE A 404 12.22 6.28 -19.16
N ASP A 405 11.09 5.67 -18.77
CA ASP A 405 10.09 6.25 -17.87
C ASP A 405 9.70 5.25 -16.78
N ILE A 406 9.05 5.76 -15.74
CA ILE A 406 8.57 4.99 -14.59
C ILE A 406 7.06 4.87 -14.70
N PHE A 407 6.52 3.72 -14.34
CA PHE A 407 5.09 3.48 -14.29
C PHE A 407 4.72 2.95 -12.91
N ALA A 408 3.85 3.66 -12.20
CA ALA A 408 3.46 3.34 -10.84
C ALA A 408 2.04 2.74 -10.77
N TYR A 409 1.92 1.64 -10.04
CA TYR A 409 0.69 0.86 -9.91
C TYR A 409 0.49 0.37 -8.47
N GLN A 410 -0.75 0.01 -8.17
CA GLN A 410 -1.15 -0.76 -6.99
C GLN A 410 -2.11 -1.88 -7.43
N ALA A 411 -2.01 -3.05 -6.80
CA ALA A 411 -3.04 -4.06 -7.00
C ALA A 411 -4.30 -3.66 -6.20
N SER A 412 -5.47 -4.01 -6.73
CA SER A 412 -6.75 -3.73 -6.07
C SER A 412 -6.91 -4.56 -4.80
N ASN A 413 -7.73 -4.09 -3.84
CA ASN A 413 -8.00 -4.84 -2.62
C ASN A 413 -8.59 -6.22 -2.92
N THR A 414 -9.39 -6.31 -4.00
CA THR A 414 -9.93 -7.57 -4.52
C THR A 414 -8.81 -8.49 -5.02
N ALA A 415 -7.82 -7.97 -5.76
CA ALA A 415 -6.68 -8.75 -6.22
C ALA A 415 -5.85 -9.30 -5.05
N VAL A 416 -5.59 -8.46 -4.04
CA VAL A 416 -4.86 -8.85 -2.82
C VAL A 416 -5.59 -10.00 -2.10
N GLU A 417 -6.91 -9.90 -1.90
CA GLU A 417 -7.66 -10.97 -1.25
C GLU A 417 -7.76 -12.23 -2.12
N MET A 418 -7.89 -12.12 -3.46
CA MET A 418 -7.90 -13.30 -4.34
C MET A 418 -6.58 -14.06 -4.31
N VAL A 419 -5.44 -13.36 -4.18
CA VAL A 419 -4.12 -13.99 -4.00
C VAL A 419 -4.01 -14.60 -2.59
N ARG A 420 -4.45 -13.89 -1.54
CA ARG A 420 -4.49 -14.44 -0.16
C ARG A 420 -5.38 -15.68 -0.05
N ALA A 421 -6.46 -15.73 -0.81
CA ALA A 421 -7.41 -16.84 -0.86
C ALA A 421 -7.01 -17.96 -1.83
N ASP A 422 -5.87 -17.84 -2.51
CA ASP A 422 -5.38 -18.82 -3.49
C ASP A 422 -6.35 -19.11 -4.65
N ILE A 423 -7.10 -18.08 -5.09
CA ILE A 423 -8.16 -18.19 -6.13
C ILE A 423 -7.58 -18.04 -7.54
N ILE A 424 -6.59 -17.18 -7.72
CA ILE A 424 -6.02 -16.80 -9.02
C ILE A 424 -4.56 -17.22 -9.14
N GLU A 425 -4.12 -17.45 -10.37
CA GLU A 425 -2.73 -17.72 -10.68
C GLU A 425 -2.27 -17.07 -12.00
N PRO A 426 -0.97 -16.72 -12.10
CA PRO A 426 -0.40 -16.20 -13.33
C PRO A 426 -0.61 -17.16 -14.51
N SER A 427 -0.90 -16.60 -15.68
CA SER A 427 -1.06 -17.36 -16.91
C SER A 427 0.18 -17.28 -17.80
N ALA A 428 0.24 -18.12 -18.84
CA ALA A 428 1.28 -18.02 -19.87
C ALA A 428 1.16 -16.73 -20.70
N ASP A 429 -0.03 -16.15 -20.78
CA ASP A 429 -0.27 -14.84 -21.35
C ASP A 429 -0.15 -13.77 -20.24
N PRO A 430 0.80 -12.81 -20.35
CA PRO A 430 0.99 -11.79 -19.32
C PRO A 430 -0.25 -10.90 -19.12
N GLY A 431 -1.09 -10.72 -20.14
CA GLY A 431 -2.31 -9.90 -20.06
C GLY A 431 -3.52 -10.61 -19.44
N LEU A 432 -3.42 -11.91 -19.15
CA LEU A 432 -4.51 -12.71 -18.60
C LEU A 432 -4.13 -13.35 -17.26
N MET A 433 -5.09 -13.41 -16.35
CA MET A 433 -5.01 -14.11 -15.07
C MET A 433 -5.88 -15.36 -15.11
N LEU A 434 -5.38 -16.50 -14.64
CA LEU A 434 -6.15 -17.74 -14.55
C LEU A 434 -6.92 -17.80 -13.23
N VAL A 435 -8.11 -18.38 -13.29
CA VAL A 435 -8.85 -18.83 -12.11
C VAL A 435 -8.50 -20.29 -11.89
N ARG A 436 -7.97 -20.62 -10.71
CA ARG A 436 -7.56 -22.00 -10.37
C ARG A 436 -8.75 -22.96 -10.42
N ASN A 437 -8.46 -24.26 -10.57
CA ASN A 437 -9.47 -25.29 -10.35
C ASN A 437 -9.43 -25.80 -8.91
N GLU A 438 -10.57 -26.34 -8.47
CA GLU A 438 -10.73 -26.98 -7.15
C GLU A 438 -9.79 -28.20 -6.99
N GLU A 439 -9.49 -28.89 -8.09
CA GLU A 439 -8.79 -30.19 -8.10
C GLU A 439 -7.26 -30.09 -8.22
N ASP A 440 -6.71 -28.92 -8.56
CA ASP A 440 -5.28 -28.75 -8.84
C ASP A 440 -4.44 -28.79 -7.55
N LYS A 441 -4.04 -29.98 -7.08
CA LYS A 441 -3.10 -30.09 -5.95
C LYS A 441 -1.88 -29.19 -6.22
N ALA A 442 -1.53 -28.33 -5.27
CA ALA A 442 -0.36 -27.46 -5.38
C ALA A 442 0.86 -28.29 -5.75
N GLU A 443 1.36 -28.16 -6.98
CA GLU A 443 2.45 -28.98 -7.54
C GLU A 443 3.81 -28.72 -6.85
N ASN A 444 3.89 -27.74 -5.95
CA ASN A 444 5.09 -27.43 -5.19
C ASN A 444 5.20 -28.29 -3.93
N GLY A 445 5.66 -29.55 -4.07
CA GLY A 445 6.53 -30.33 -3.16
C GLY A 445 6.40 -30.26 -1.62
N SER A 446 5.41 -29.59 -1.05
CA SER A 446 5.26 -29.43 0.39
C SER A 446 4.43 -30.60 0.92
N THR A 447 5.15 -31.48 1.59
CA THR A 447 4.57 -32.58 2.35
C THR A 447 3.78 -31.99 3.52
N SER A 448 2.49 -32.33 3.62
CA SER A 448 1.56 -31.99 4.71
C SER A 448 0.90 -30.59 4.66
N SER A 449 -0.44 -30.60 4.76
CA SER A 449 -1.34 -29.49 5.13
C SER A 449 -1.47 -28.26 4.21
N THR A 450 -1.72 -28.41 2.91
CA THR A 450 -2.43 -27.33 2.19
C THR A 450 -3.90 -27.34 2.63
N PRO A 451 -4.46 -26.24 3.19
CA PRO A 451 -5.88 -26.17 3.47
C PRO A 451 -6.63 -26.41 2.14
N ALA A 452 -7.71 -27.19 2.17
CA ALA A 452 -8.58 -27.23 1.01
C ALA A 452 -8.94 -25.79 0.64
N ARG A 453 -8.91 -25.44 -0.64
CA ARG A 453 -9.35 -24.11 -1.10
C ARG A 453 -10.77 -24.19 -1.60
N TYR A 454 -11.47 -23.07 -1.58
CA TYR A 454 -12.81 -22.94 -2.14
C TYR A 454 -12.77 -21.82 -3.17
N ILE A 455 -13.18 -22.11 -4.40
CA ILE A 455 -13.11 -21.19 -5.53
C ILE A 455 -14.55 -20.78 -5.89
N PRO A 456 -15.01 -19.61 -5.42
CA PRO A 456 -16.32 -19.11 -5.79
C PRO A 456 -16.42 -18.86 -7.30
N GLU A 457 -17.64 -18.64 -7.78
CA GLU A 457 -17.81 -18.10 -9.13
C GLU A 457 -17.18 -16.72 -9.23
N VAL A 458 -16.37 -16.51 -10.26
CA VAL A 458 -15.70 -15.24 -10.52
C VAL A 458 -16.26 -14.68 -11.82
N PHE A 459 -16.75 -13.45 -11.76
CA PHE A 459 -17.24 -12.70 -12.90
C PHE A 459 -16.48 -11.38 -13.02
N TYR A 460 -16.40 -10.80 -14.22
CA TYR A 460 -15.93 -9.44 -14.41
C TYR A 460 -16.94 -8.61 -15.21
N ARG A 461 -16.95 -7.31 -14.97
CA ARG A 461 -17.92 -6.39 -15.55
C ARG A 461 -17.27 -5.56 -16.66
N ARG A 462 -17.74 -5.72 -17.90
CA ARG A 462 -17.28 -4.92 -19.04
C ARG A 462 -18.34 -3.95 -19.53
N ILE A 463 -17.91 -2.84 -20.12
CA ILE A 463 -18.80 -1.89 -20.80
C ILE A 463 -18.72 -2.22 -22.28
N ASN A 464 -19.87 -2.51 -22.90
CA ASN A 464 -19.94 -2.79 -24.33
C ASN A 464 -19.93 -1.49 -25.16
N GLU A 465 -19.93 -1.63 -26.48
CA GLU A 465 -19.97 -0.51 -27.43
C GLU A 465 -21.18 0.43 -27.27
N TYR A 466 -22.25 -0.05 -26.63
CA TYR A 466 -23.47 0.71 -26.35
C TYR A 466 -23.48 1.39 -24.97
N GLY A 467 -22.38 1.29 -24.21
CA GLY A 467 -22.28 1.83 -22.85
C GLY A 467 -23.04 1.00 -21.80
N ALA A 468 -23.60 -0.14 -22.18
CA ALA A 468 -24.26 -1.06 -21.26
C ALA A 468 -23.22 -1.96 -20.59
N SER A 469 -23.49 -2.31 -19.34
CA SER A 469 -22.54 -3.06 -18.54
C SER A 469 -22.93 -4.54 -18.46
N ILE A 470 -22.06 -5.39 -18.98
CA ILE A 470 -22.27 -6.84 -19.11
C ILE A 470 -21.36 -7.56 -18.11
N GLN A 471 -21.91 -8.59 -17.45
CA GLN A 471 -21.18 -9.47 -16.56
C GLN A 471 -20.77 -10.74 -17.33
N GLU A 472 -19.48 -11.05 -17.32
CA GLU A 472 -18.91 -12.21 -18.00
C GLU A 472 -18.24 -13.15 -17.00
N ASN A 473 -18.26 -14.45 -17.30
CA ASN A 473 -17.59 -15.46 -16.50
C ASN A 473 -16.06 -15.33 -16.68
N ALA A 474 -15.34 -15.25 -15.57
CA ALA A 474 -13.89 -15.11 -15.56
C ALA A 474 -13.14 -16.45 -15.73
N LYS A 475 -13.85 -17.59 -15.68
CA LYS A 475 -13.25 -18.91 -15.95
C LYS A 475 -13.15 -19.16 -17.47
N PRO A 476 -12.01 -19.67 -17.99
CA PRO A 476 -10.80 -20.07 -17.25
C PRO A 476 -9.82 -18.92 -16.97
N ALA A 477 -9.91 -17.82 -17.74
CA ALA A 477 -9.02 -16.68 -17.63
C ALA A 477 -9.77 -15.36 -17.83
N PHE A 478 -9.26 -14.27 -17.25
CA PHE A 478 -9.79 -12.92 -17.41
C PHE A 478 -8.68 -11.87 -17.53
N PRO A 479 -8.95 -10.68 -18.10
CA PRO A 479 -7.96 -9.62 -18.26
C PRO A 479 -7.43 -9.08 -16.94
N VAL A 480 -6.11 -8.85 -16.86
CA VAL A 480 -5.45 -8.38 -15.64
C VAL A 480 -5.77 -6.92 -15.26
N ASP A 481 -6.24 -6.11 -16.22
CA ASP A 481 -6.46 -4.67 -16.01
C ASP A 481 -7.48 -4.36 -14.89
N TYR A 482 -8.41 -5.29 -14.63
CA TYR A 482 -9.38 -5.17 -13.53
C TYR A 482 -8.75 -5.27 -12.13
N LEU A 483 -7.52 -5.79 -12.05
CA LEU A 483 -6.79 -5.99 -10.81
C LEU A 483 -5.87 -4.81 -10.46
N LEU A 484 -5.81 -3.79 -11.32
CA LEU A 484 -4.81 -2.74 -11.25
C LEU A 484 -5.44 -1.36 -11.03
N VAL A 485 -4.69 -0.52 -10.32
CA VAL A 485 -4.96 0.90 -10.18
C VAL A 485 -3.70 1.69 -10.52
N THR A 486 -3.84 2.73 -11.33
CA THR A 486 -2.70 3.55 -11.80
C THR A 486 -2.46 4.75 -10.90
N LEU A 487 -1.19 5.02 -10.62
CA LEU A 487 -0.71 6.16 -9.84
C LEU A 487 0.00 7.15 -10.77
N THR A 488 0.09 8.41 -10.34
CA THR A 488 1.00 9.37 -10.99
C THR A 488 2.39 9.25 -10.36
N HIS A 489 3.42 9.67 -11.08
CA HIS A 489 4.78 9.72 -10.58
C HIS A 489 5.45 11.03 -10.97
N GLY A 490 6.53 11.39 -10.26
CA GLY A 490 7.27 12.60 -10.56
C GLY A 490 8.46 12.83 -9.64
N PHE A 491 9.07 13.99 -9.86
CA PHE A 491 10.15 14.53 -9.04
C PHE A 491 9.69 15.86 -8.43
N PRO A 492 10.14 16.22 -7.22
CA PRO A 492 9.82 17.50 -6.63
C PRO A 492 10.39 18.65 -7.46
N THR A 493 9.71 19.81 -7.45
CA THR A 493 10.20 21.01 -8.14
C THR A 493 11.52 21.52 -7.53
N GLU A 494 11.66 21.39 -6.21
CA GLU A 494 12.89 21.64 -5.47
C GLU A 494 13.34 20.33 -4.82
N SER A 495 14.42 19.74 -5.31
CA SER A 495 15.02 18.53 -4.72
C SER A 495 15.63 18.87 -3.37
N LYS A 496 15.05 18.29 -2.30
CA LYS A 496 15.55 18.35 -0.92
C LYS A 496 15.50 16.94 -0.34
N PRO A 497 16.37 16.03 -0.82
CA PRO A 497 16.39 14.65 -0.37
C PRO A 497 16.83 14.58 1.10
N THR A 498 16.37 13.56 1.80
CA THR A 498 16.82 13.30 3.18
C THR A 498 18.30 12.88 3.21
N PHE A 499 18.75 12.17 2.18
CA PHE A 499 20.14 11.77 2.03
C PHE A 499 20.86 12.70 1.05
N THR A 500 21.86 13.43 1.54
CA THR A 500 22.59 14.46 0.78
C THR A 500 23.95 14.00 0.27
N ALA A 501 24.38 12.78 0.63
CA ALA A 501 25.64 12.25 0.14
C ALA A 501 25.69 12.26 -1.39
N THR A 502 26.87 12.52 -1.95
CA THR A 502 27.05 12.56 -3.40
C THR A 502 26.65 11.22 -4.01
N ALA A 503 25.80 11.25 -5.03
CA ALA A 503 25.38 10.06 -5.76
C ALA A 503 26.60 9.24 -6.24
N GLY A 504 26.64 7.95 -5.86
CA GLY A 504 27.79 7.07 -6.13
C GLY A 504 28.94 7.17 -5.12
N GLY A 505 28.72 7.80 -3.95
CA GLY A 505 29.69 7.87 -2.86
C GLY A 505 29.98 6.51 -2.24
N PHE A 506 28.96 5.78 -1.79
CA PHE A 506 29.08 4.41 -1.29
C PHE A 506 28.67 3.36 -2.35
N PRO A 507 29.37 2.21 -2.45
CA PRO A 507 28.90 1.08 -3.25
C PRO A 507 27.60 0.50 -2.70
N ILE A 508 26.68 0.18 -3.60
CA ILE A 508 25.38 -0.43 -3.27
C ILE A 508 25.55 -1.93 -3.03
N GLU A 509 24.74 -2.45 -2.11
CA GLU A 509 24.68 -3.84 -1.70
C GLU A 509 24.33 -4.81 -2.84
N ASN A 510 24.76 -6.07 -2.72
CA ASN A 510 24.35 -7.18 -3.58
C ASN A 510 24.67 -6.97 -5.08
N ARG A 511 25.76 -6.27 -5.40
CA ARG A 511 26.22 -5.96 -6.78
C ARG A 511 27.55 -6.63 -7.13
N GLU A 512 27.88 -7.74 -6.49
CA GLU A 512 29.13 -8.49 -6.68
C GLU A 512 29.28 -8.99 -8.12
N SER A 513 28.17 -9.28 -8.80
CA SER A 513 28.15 -9.73 -10.20
C SER A 513 28.71 -8.70 -11.19
N VAL A 514 28.65 -7.41 -10.85
CA VAL A 514 29.22 -6.31 -11.65
C VAL A 514 30.50 -5.74 -11.05
N GLY A 515 31.11 -6.45 -10.08
CA GLY A 515 32.36 -6.08 -9.43
C GLY A 515 32.26 -4.90 -8.46
N VAL A 516 31.05 -4.55 -8.01
CA VAL A 516 30.83 -3.53 -6.98
C VAL A 516 30.63 -4.25 -5.65
N MET A 517 31.53 -4.02 -4.70
CA MET A 517 31.50 -4.66 -3.38
C MET A 517 31.54 -3.60 -2.29
N GLN A 518 30.83 -3.86 -1.20
CA GLN A 518 30.91 -3.07 0.02
C GLN A 518 32.08 -3.58 0.87
N ASP A 519 33.08 -2.73 1.06
CA ASP A 519 34.26 -3.03 1.85
C ASP A 519 34.58 -1.89 2.83
N ILE A 520 35.38 -2.20 3.86
CA ILE A 520 35.87 -1.19 4.82
C ILE A 520 36.69 -0.12 4.09
N GLY A 521 37.34 -0.48 2.98
CA GLY A 521 38.01 0.46 2.09
C GLY A 521 37.06 1.52 1.50
N ALA A 522 35.85 1.14 1.08
CA ALA A 522 34.82 2.06 0.62
C ALA A 522 34.35 3.00 1.73
N VAL A 523 34.16 2.49 2.95
CA VAL A 523 33.82 3.32 4.11
C VAL A 523 34.93 4.35 4.36
N ALA A 524 36.20 3.93 4.36
CA ALA A 524 37.34 4.83 4.56
C ALA A 524 37.50 5.88 3.43
N ARG A 525 37.14 5.53 2.19
CA ARG A 525 37.11 6.46 1.06
C ARG A 525 35.98 7.47 1.19
N GLN A 526 34.78 7.01 1.54
CA GLN A 526 33.63 7.89 1.74
C GLN A 526 33.89 8.87 2.86
N LEU A 527 34.26 8.39 4.05
CA LEU A 527 34.57 9.21 5.22
C LEU A 527 35.80 10.13 5.06
N GLY A 528 36.51 10.08 3.92
CA GLY A 528 37.63 10.98 3.63
C GLY A 528 38.90 10.71 4.43
N ILE A 529 38.95 9.62 5.21
CA ILE A 529 40.06 9.25 6.11
C ILE A 529 41.39 9.08 5.33
N THR A 530 41.30 8.67 4.07
CA THR A 530 42.45 8.47 3.17
C THR A 530 43.09 9.77 2.66
N ARG A 531 42.49 10.95 2.90
CA ARG A 531 42.97 12.25 2.37
C ARG A 531 43.61 13.18 3.42
N GLY A 532 43.76 12.74 4.68
CA GLY A 532 44.43 13.47 5.75
C GLY A 532 43.63 13.54 7.05
N PRO A 533 44.22 14.03 8.16
CA PRO A 533 43.59 14.04 9.48
C PRO A 533 42.68 15.25 9.63
N THR A 534 41.55 15.27 8.93
CA THR A 534 40.43 16.11 9.34
C THR A 534 39.49 15.23 10.14
N GLY A 535 39.62 15.25 11.47
CA GLY A 535 38.70 14.60 12.40
C GLY A 535 37.30 15.22 12.44
N GLU A 536 36.93 15.99 11.42
CA GLU A 536 35.60 16.54 11.26
C GLU A 536 34.76 15.53 10.48
N VAL A 537 33.71 15.04 11.12
CA VAL A 537 32.69 14.22 10.46
C VAL A 537 31.98 15.13 9.47
N GLY A 538 32.26 14.96 8.17
CA GLY A 538 31.48 15.62 7.14
C GLY A 538 30.05 15.11 7.22
N VAL A 539 29.14 15.90 7.78
CA VAL A 539 27.74 15.50 8.02
C VAL A 539 27.06 15.05 6.72
N ASP A 540 27.38 15.71 5.61
CA ASP A 540 26.89 15.35 4.27
C ASP A 540 27.41 14.00 3.77
N VAL A 541 28.61 13.59 4.18
CA VAL A 541 29.26 12.36 3.73
C VAL A 541 28.61 11.11 4.34
N VAL A 542 28.14 11.25 5.58
CA VAL A 542 27.49 10.18 6.35
C VAL A 542 26.01 10.03 5.97
N SER A 543 25.46 11.03 5.27
CA SER A 543 24.07 11.08 4.80
C SER A 543 23.83 10.16 3.59
N ASP A 544 24.12 8.86 3.74
CA ASP A 544 23.94 7.80 2.73
C ASP A 544 23.27 6.57 3.36
N PHE A 545 22.09 6.19 2.86
CA PHE A 545 21.33 5.06 3.39
C PHE A 545 22.08 3.72 3.27
N HIS A 546 22.83 3.50 2.19
CA HIS A 546 23.56 2.26 1.96
C HIS A 546 24.75 2.13 2.92
N LEU A 547 25.40 3.25 3.23
CA LEU A 547 26.46 3.30 4.26
C LEU A 547 25.88 2.97 5.64
N LEU A 548 24.74 3.56 6.01
CA LEU A 548 24.09 3.29 7.30
C LEU A 548 23.74 1.81 7.45
N CYS A 549 23.18 1.20 6.41
CA CYS A 549 22.86 -0.24 6.40
C CYS A 549 24.13 -1.10 6.56
N PHE A 550 25.22 -0.73 5.90
CA PHE A 550 26.49 -1.43 6.01
C PHE A 550 27.08 -1.33 7.43
N LEU A 551 27.09 -0.14 8.02
CA LEU A 551 27.61 0.10 9.37
C LEU A 551 26.81 -0.66 10.43
N HIS A 552 25.48 -0.67 10.31
CA HIS A 552 24.61 -1.43 11.21
C HIS A 552 24.90 -2.94 11.12
N ASN A 553 25.02 -3.49 9.91
CA ASN A 553 25.35 -4.91 9.74
C ASN A 553 26.80 -5.24 10.20
N PHE A 554 27.69 -4.26 10.19
CA PHE A 554 29.07 -4.44 10.65
C PHE A 554 29.15 -4.47 12.20
N GLY A 555 28.21 -3.85 12.91
CA GLY A 555 28.02 -4.02 14.35
C GLY A 555 29.12 -3.43 15.24
N ILE A 556 29.79 -2.35 14.81
CA ILE A 556 30.75 -1.62 15.68
C ILE A 556 30.02 -0.70 16.67
N LEU A 557 28.95 -0.04 16.21
CA LEU A 557 28.29 1.03 16.95
C LEU A 557 27.23 0.46 17.90
N ASP A 558 27.14 1.06 19.09
CA ASP A 558 26.05 0.74 20.02
C ASP A 558 24.72 1.33 19.51
N LYS A 559 23.58 0.81 19.98
CA LYS A 559 22.25 1.26 19.54
C LYS A 559 22.01 2.78 19.70
N ASP A 560 22.56 3.37 20.75
CA ASP A 560 22.45 4.81 20.98
C ASP A 560 23.33 5.61 20.00
N GLU A 561 24.51 5.08 19.65
CA GLU A 561 25.41 5.66 18.66
C GLU A 561 24.83 5.51 17.24
N GLU A 562 24.21 4.38 16.91
CA GLU A 562 23.50 4.16 15.65
C GLU A 562 22.31 5.11 15.50
N ARG A 563 21.55 5.32 16.57
CA ARG A 563 20.46 6.30 16.58
C ARG A 563 20.98 7.72 16.36
N LEU A 564 22.10 8.08 17.00
CA LEU A 564 22.74 9.38 16.79
C LEU A 564 23.25 9.51 15.35
N LEU A 565 23.87 8.47 14.80
CA LEU A 565 24.35 8.40 13.42
C LEU A 565 23.20 8.61 12.42
N ALA A 566 22.10 7.88 12.60
CA ALA A 566 20.91 8.01 11.76
C ALA A 566 20.34 9.43 11.84
N LYS A 567 20.28 10.03 13.04
CA LYS A 567 19.82 11.41 13.24
C LYS A 567 20.71 12.43 12.52
N VAL A 568 22.03 12.30 12.64
CA VAL A 568 23.02 13.14 11.94
C VAL A 568 22.84 13.01 10.42
N ALA A 569 22.64 11.80 9.92
CA ALA A 569 22.45 11.53 8.50
C ALA A 569 21.15 12.11 7.93
N THR A 570 20.10 12.30 8.74
CA THR A 570 18.80 12.81 8.28
C THR A 570 18.53 14.28 8.58
N GLU A 571 19.00 14.80 9.72
CA GLU A 571 18.75 16.19 10.16
C GLU A 571 19.89 17.15 9.82
N HIS A 572 21.06 16.61 9.50
CA HIS A 572 22.28 17.35 9.15
C HIS A 572 22.73 18.37 10.21
N ASP A 573 22.44 18.12 11.50
CA ASP A 573 22.89 19.00 12.59
C ASP A 573 24.39 18.79 12.89
N LEU A 574 25.14 19.89 12.81
CA LEU A 574 26.57 19.93 13.11
C LEU A 574 26.88 19.60 14.57
N ASN A 575 25.97 19.94 15.50
CA ASN A 575 26.17 19.66 16.93
C ASN A 575 26.12 18.15 17.20
N ASP A 576 25.14 17.47 16.62
CA ASP A 576 25.02 16.01 16.73
C ASP A 576 26.16 15.30 16.00
N GLY A 577 26.65 15.86 14.88
CA GLY A 577 27.85 15.36 14.20
C GLY A 577 29.12 15.48 15.07
N PHE A 578 29.26 16.56 15.83
CA PHE A 578 30.34 16.71 16.81
C PHE A 578 30.17 15.78 18.01
N ALA A 579 28.94 15.55 18.48
CA ALA A 579 28.68 14.57 19.53
C ALA A 579 29.07 13.16 19.07
N LEU A 580 28.73 12.78 17.83
CA LEU A 580 29.07 11.50 17.23
C LEU A 580 30.60 11.32 17.14
N SER A 581 31.34 12.36 16.74
CA SER A 581 32.80 12.28 16.61
C SER A 581 33.53 12.02 17.94
N GLN A 582 32.89 12.37 19.07
CA GLN A 582 33.40 12.13 20.41
C GLN A 582 33.04 10.75 20.99
N THR A 583 32.19 9.98 20.29
CA THR A 583 31.78 8.65 20.77
C THR A 583 32.89 7.61 20.62
N GLY A 584 32.90 6.63 21.52
CA GLY A 584 33.92 5.57 21.54
C GLY A 584 33.79 4.60 20.37
N GLY A 585 32.56 4.26 19.96
CA GLY A 585 32.32 3.41 18.80
C GLY A 585 32.76 4.07 17.50
N TRP A 586 32.52 5.38 17.34
CA TRP A 586 33.00 6.12 16.17
C TRP A 586 34.54 6.18 16.10
N ALA A 587 35.22 6.43 17.23
CA ALA A 587 36.68 6.37 17.28
C ALA A 587 37.23 4.98 16.91
N THR A 588 36.53 3.92 17.32
CA THR A 588 36.88 2.53 16.97
C THR A 588 36.70 2.28 15.47
N LEU A 589 35.59 2.74 14.88
CA LEU A 589 35.36 2.67 13.43
C LEU A 589 36.47 3.37 12.65
N LEU A 590 36.84 4.59 13.05
CA LEU A 590 37.92 5.34 12.40
C LEU A 590 39.26 4.60 12.48
N THR A 591 39.57 3.99 13.63
CA THR A 591 40.80 3.21 13.82
C THR A 591 40.84 1.99 12.89
N ILE A 592 39.73 1.24 12.80
CA ILE A 592 39.61 0.08 11.90
C ILE A 592 39.78 0.50 10.43
N CYS A 593 39.18 1.63 10.03
CA CYS A 593 39.34 2.18 8.69
C CYS A 593 40.77 2.62 8.37
N GLN A 594 41.49 3.19 9.33
CA GLN A 594 42.90 3.59 9.18
C GLN A 594 43.80 2.37 8.97
N GLU A 595 43.69 1.34 9.83
CA GLU A 595 44.49 0.12 9.72
C GLU A 595 44.22 -0.66 8.43
N SER A 596 42.95 -0.71 8.02
CA SER A 596 42.54 -1.36 6.76
C SER A 596 43.06 -0.61 5.52
N GLY A 597 43.17 0.73 5.60
CA GLY A 597 43.69 1.59 4.53
C GLY A 597 45.22 1.49 4.35
N GLU A 598 45.98 1.31 5.42
CA GLU A 598 47.45 1.15 5.36
C GLU A 598 47.87 -0.17 4.69
N SER A 599 47.09 -1.24 4.88
CA SER A 599 47.38 -2.55 4.29
C SER A 599 47.36 -2.52 2.75
N ALA A 600 46.44 -1.74 2.14
CA ALA A 600 46.35 -1.58 0.69
C ALA A 600 47.56 -0.83 0.10
N LEU A 601 48.13 0.13 0.83
CA LEU A 601 49.29 0.92 0.39
C LEU A 601 50.62 0.15 0.54
N SER A 602 50.73 -0.73 1.53
CA SER A 602 51.96 -1.52 1.77
C SER A 602 52.28 -2.57 0.69
N SER A 603 51.26 -3.06 -0.03
CA SER A 603 51.41 -4.10 -1.05
C SER A 603 52.03 -3.61 -2.38
N SER A 604 52.15 -2.29 -2.58
CA SER A 604 52.67 -1.69 -3.81
C SER A 604 54.11 -1.17 -3.74
N SER A 605 54.79 -1.30 -2.58
CA SER A 605 56.11 -0.69 -2.36
C SER A 605 57.26 -1.68 -2.09
N SER A 606 57.08 -2.98 -2.38
CA SER A 606 58.14 -3.98 -2.20
C SER A 606 58.61 -4.65 -3.50
N SER A 607 59.06 -3.85 -4.48
CA SER A 607 59.96 -4.39 -5.51
C SER A 607 60.95 -3.34 -6.05
N SER A 608 61.98 -3.01 -5.26
CA SER A 608 63.23 -2.54 -5.83
C SER A 608 64.44 -2.85 -4.94
N SER A 609 65.22 -3.85 -5.35
CA SER A 609 66.71 -3.82 -5.42
C SER A 609 67.34 -5.19 -5.14
N ALA A 610 67.69 -5.91 -6.21
CA ALA A 610 68.80 -6.85 -6.16
C ALA A 610 69.60 -6.75 -7.47
N ARG A 611 70.79 -6.16 -7.36
CA ARG A 611 71.81 -6.06 -8.41
C ARG A 611 72.62 -7.36 -8.49
N ARG A 612 73.00 -7.71 -9.73
CA ARG A 612 74.28 -8.25 -10.24
C ARG A 612 74.35 -9.70 -10.78
N ARG A 613 74.87 -9.73 -12.02
CA ARG A 613 75.77 -10.68 -12.73
C ARG A 613 75.12 -11.75 -13.63
N GLY A 614 75.27 -11.55 -14.96
CA GLY A 614 75.34 -12.65 -15.95
C GLY A 614 76.67 -13.41 -15.85
N PRO A 615 76.97 -14.43 -16.71
CA PRO A 615 77.09 -14.25 -18.17
C PRO A 615 76.75 -15.49 -19.07
N PHE A 616 76.98 -15.34 -20.40
CA PHE A 616 77.13 -16.33 -21.51
C PHE A 616 75.86 -16.80 -22.25
N GLN A 617 75.55 -16.28 -23.45
CA GLN A 617 76.07 -16.57 -24.83
C GLN A 617 75.45 -17.82 -25.49
N PHE A 618 74.67 -17.63 -26.57
CA PHE A 618 74.96 -18.06 -27.96
C PHE A 618 73.82 -17.62 -28.92
N LEU A 619 74.19 -16.94 -30.00
CA LEU A 619 73.45 -16.71 -31.27
C LEU A 619 74.13 -17.62 -32.34
N PRO A 620 73.61 -17.87 -33.58
CA PRO A 620 72.83 -16.94 -34.44
C PRO A 620 71.85 -17.54 -35.50
N SER A 621 71.35 -16.62 -36.36
CA SER A 621 70.94 -16.78 -37.78
C SER A 621 69.44 -17.05 -38.05
N THR A 622 68.68 -16.33 -38.90
CA THR A 622 68.99 -15.65 -40.19
C THR A 622 68.00 -14.51 -40.55
N ALA A 623 68.54 -13.49 -41.24
CA ALA A 623 67.99 -12.63 -42.33
C ALA A 623 66.82 -11.63 -42.07
N SER A 624 67.05 -10.30 -42.10
CA SER A 624 67.16 -9.34 -43.26
C SER A 624 65.80 -8.96 -43.88
N ARG A 625 65.42 -7.70 -44.21
CA ARG A 625 66.09 -6.39 -44.27
C ARG A 625 65.07 -5.27 -44.64
N LYS A 626 65.45 -4.01 -44.35
CA LYS A 626 64.99 -2.65 -44.83
C LYS A 626 63.88 -1.95 -44.00
N ARG A 627 64.08 -0.86 -43.23
CA ARG A 627 64.78 0.48 -43.34
C ARG A 627 64.19 1.38 -44.45
N ARG A 628 63.82 2.67 -44.29
CA ARG A 628 64.38 3.91 -43.64
C ARG A 628 63.20 4.93 -43.44
N PHE A 629 63.06 5.80 -42.42
CA PHE A 629 63.82 7.03 -42.01
C PHE A 629 63.88 8.13 -43.12
N VAL A 630 63.72 9.46 -42.94
CA VAL A 630 63.39 10.40 -41.83
C VAL A 630 63.35 11.86 -42.38
N GLU A 631 62.85 12.84 -41.59
CA GLU A 631 63.11 14.32 -41.62
C GLU A 631 62.46 15.19 -42.75
N GLU A 632 62.08 16.47 -42.61
CA GLU A 632 62.09 17.50 -41.54
C GLU A 632 61.27 18.76 -41.94
N SER A 633 60.88 19.57 -40.94
CA SER A 633 60.88 21.05 -40.88
C SER A 633 59.73 21.96 -41.42
N SER A 634 59.05 22.58 -40.43
CA SER A 634 58.74 24.02 -40.18
C SER A 634 57.89 24.90 -41.11
N GLY A 635 56.88 25.57 -40.51
CA GLY A 635 56.69 27.04 -40.69
C GLY A 635 55.27 27.62 -40.84
N VAL A 636 54.68 28.06 -39.71
CA VAL A 636 53.82 29.27 -39.47
C VAL A 636 52.51 29.52 -40.26
N GLY A 637 51.41 29.74 -39.52
CA GLY A 637 50.25 30.55 -39.93
C GLY A 637 48.92 30.07 -39.33
N GLY A 638 48.45 30.68 -38.24
CA GLY A 638 47.23 30.28 -37.52
C GLY A 638 45.94 30.96 -37.98
N VAL A 639 44.78 30.39 -37.59
CA VAL A 639 43.55 31.09 -37.16
C VAL A 639 42.70 30.09 -36.33
N ASP A 640 41.90 30.64 -35.43
CA ASP A 640 41.07 30.07 -34.35
C ASP A 640 40.16 28.86 -34.64
N GLY A 641 39.86 28.10 -33.58
CA GLY A 641 38.55 27.45 -33.43
C GLY A 641 38.52 26.09 -32.72
N ILE A 642 38.10 26.11 -31.45
CA ILE A 642 37.11 25.19 -30.82
C ILE A 642 37.47 23.69 -30.75
N ILE A 643 37.54 23.12 -29.54
CA ILE A 643 36.82 21.91 -29.08
C ILE A 643 37.12 21.70 -27.59
N SER A 644 36.13 21.99 -26.75
CA SER A 644 35.95 21.44 -25.41
C SER A 644 34.46 21.12 -25.27
N GLY A 645 34.11 19.87 -24.96
CA GLY A 645 32.74 19.53 -24.62
C GLY A 645 32.37 18.09 -24.97
N VAL A 646 32.48 17.20 -23.98
CA VAL A 646 31.65 15.99 -23.92
C VAL A 646 30.93 16.03 -22.58
N HIS A 647 29.73 16.60 -22.60
CA HIS A 647 28.71 16.46 -21.57
C HIS A 647 27.36 16.68 -22.26
N GLY A 648 26.45 15.72 -22.11
CA GLY A 648 25.05 15.92 -22.45
C GLY A 648 24.30 14.62 -22.70
N MET A 649 23.48 14.20 -21.75
CA MET A 649 22.16 13.67 -22.10
C MET A 649 21.13 14.09 -21.04
N GLN A 650 20.03 14.65 -21.55
CA GLN A 650 18.91 15.24 -20.84
C GLN A 650 17.93 14.17 -20.35
N VAL A 651 17.57 14.24 -19.07
CA VAL A 651 16.29 13.72 -18.57
C VAL A 651 15.22 14.73 -19.00
N GLN A 652 14.21 14.29 -19.74
CA GLN A 652 13.13 15.17 -20.20
C GLN A 652 12.23 15.55 -19.02
N HIS A 653 12.26 16.82 -18.63
CA HIS A 653 11.24 17.42 -17.78
C HIS A 653 9.98 17.69 -18.60
N SER A 654 8.87 17.04 -18.27
CA SER A 654 7.54 17.42 -18.75
C SER A 654 7.16 18.79 -18.19
N ARG A 655 7.29 19.86 -18.99
CA ARG A 655 6.84 21.20 -18.64
C ARG A 655 5.32 21.32 -18.77
N GLY A 656 4.65 21.54 -17.64
CA GLY A 656 3.29 22.09 -17.61
C GLY A 656 3.32 23.57 -18.00
N GLU A 657 2.56 23.93 -19.03
CA GLU A 657 2.33 25.32 -19.41
C GLU A 657 1.39 26.01 -18.40
N ARG A 658 1.87 27.05 -17.72
CA ARG A 658 1.02 28.16 -17.23
C ARG A 658 1.73 29.50 -17.28
N LEU A 659 1.18 30.36 -18.15
CA LEU A 659 0.77 31.74 -17.91
C LEU A 659 1.44 32.46 -16.74
N GLY A 660 2.49 33.23 -17.04
CA GLY A 660 3.03 34.24 -16.15
C GLY A 660 2.23 35.54 -16.26
N THR A 661 1.54 35.90 -15.18
CA THR A 661 1.12 37.27 -14.89
C THR A 661 2.29 38.01 -14.24
N ALA A 662 2.82 39.02 -14.91
CA ALA A 662 3.73 39.98 -14.30
C ALA A 662 2.92 41.19 -13.79
N ALA A 663 3.13 41.52 -12.52
CA ALA A 663 2.64 42.71 -11.86
C ALA A 663 3.44 43.94 -12.34
N ASP A 664 2.74 45.05 -12.54
CA ASP A 664 3.32 46.35 -12.89
C ASP A 664 3.00 47.37 -11.78
N HIS A 665 4.04 48.09 -11.35
CA HIS A 665 3.96 49.25 -10.46
C HIS A 665 4.95 50.29 -11.00
N GLY A 666 4.44 51.44 -11.46
CA GLY A 666 5.27 52.64 -11.60
C GLY A 666 5.00 53.55 -12.81
N ASN A 667 3.92 54.34 -12.71
CA ASN A 667 3.89 55.79 -12.87
C ASN A 667 4.25 56.51 -14.21
N ASP A 668 3.29 57.35 -14.62
CA ASP A 668 3.37 58.69 -15.25
C ASP A 668 3.82 58.95 -16.72
N ASN A 669 2.83 59.53 -17.43
CA ASN A 669 2.86 60.73 -18.30
C ASN A 669 3.06 60.65 -19.84
N ASN A 670 2.11 61.35 -20.47
CA ASN A 670 2.13 62.14 -21.72
C ASN A 670 1.80 61.51 -23.09
N ASN A 671 0.65 61.96 -23.63
CA ASN A 671 0.38 62.50 -24.98
C ASN A 671 1.27 62.03 -26.15
N ASN A 672 0.69 61.48 -27.22
CA ASN A 672 0.28 62.26 -28.41
C ASN A 672 -0.40 61.37 -29.47
N GLU A 673 -1.21 62.01 -30.32
CA GLU A 673 -1.98 61.47 -31.43
C GLU A 673 -1.13 60.86 -32.57
N GLY A 674 -1.69 59.90 -33.31
CA GLY A 674 -1.08 59.33 -34.51
C GLY A 674 -1.96 58.30 -35.22
N MET A 675 -2.87 58.79 -36.07
CA MET A 675 -3.75 58.05 -36.96
C MET A 675 -2.97 57.58 -38.21
N PHE A 676 -2.94 56.28 -38.57
CA PHE A 676 -2.78 55.82 -39.97
C PHE A 676 -3.19 54.34 -40.17
N VAL A 677 -4.32 54.18 -40.88
CA VAL A 677 -4.69 53.21 -41.94
C VAL A 677 -4.11 51.78 -41.88
N GLY A 678 -4.96 50.80 -41.54
CA GLY A 678 -4.75 49.37 -41.76
C GLY A 678 -5.68 48.82 -42.84
N VAL A 679 -5.07 48.35 -43.94
CA VAL A 679 -5.70 47.73 -45.11
C VAL A 679 -6.31 46.37 -44.76
N ARG A 680 -7.57 46.18 -45.16
CA ARG A 680 -8.28 44.90 -45.20
C ARG A 680 -7.87 44.13 -46.46
N GLU A 681 -7.39 42.90 -46.32
CA GLU A 681 -7.52 41.91 -47.37
C GLU A 681 -8.04 40.58 -46.81
N ASN A 682 -9.17 40.17 -47.37
CA ASN A 682 -9.76 38.85 -47.29
C ASN A 682 -8.88 37.86 -48.05
N PHE A 683 -8.72 36.64 -47.54
CA PHE A 683 -8.48 35.48 -48.39
C PHE A 683 -9.35 34.31 -47.95
N GLY A 684 -10.29 33.97 -48.83
CA GLY A 684 -10.99 32.69 -48.88
C GLY A 684 -11.32 32.41 -50.34
N SER A 685 -10.74 31.32 -50.88
CA SER A 685 -11.06 30.60 -52.13
C SER A 685 -9.83 29.72 -52.47
N GLU A 686 -9.88 28.50 -53.02
CA GLU A 686 -10.92 27.69 -53.66
C GLU A 686 -10.31 26.27 -53.93
N VAL A 687 -11.07 25.19 -53.70
CA VAL A 687 -11.64 24.25 -54.70
C VAL A 687 -10.81 23.01 -55.10
N ARG A 688 -11.42 21.84 -54.86
CA ARG A 688 -11.82 20.93 -55.96
C ARG A 688 -13.01 20.04 -55.59
N ASN A 689 -14.12 20.30 -56.30
CA ASN A 689 -15.34 19.50 -56.39
C ASN A 689 -15.13 18.23 -57.21
N ARG A 690 -15.94 17.20 -56.93
CA ARG A 690 -16.56 16.37 -57.97
C ARG A 690 -18.00 16.02 -57.57
N GLU A 691 -18.93 16.54 -58.35
CA GLU A 691 -20.38 16.33 -58.28
C GLU A 691 -20.82 14.95 -58.81
N LYS A 692 -21.97 14.46 -58.32
CA LYS A 692 -23.18 14.15 -59.12
C LYS A 692 -24.32 13.83 -58.12
N VAL A 693 -25.28 14.74 -57.91
CA VAL A 693 -26.54 14.99 -58.66
C VAL A 693 -27.59 13.89 -58.43
N GLY A 694 -28.75 14.27 -57.88
CA GLY A 694 -29.96 13.45 -57.95
C GLY A 694 -31.13 13.72 -56.98
N LYS A 695 -31.58 14.97 -56.85
CA LYS A 695 -32.98 15.44 -56.70
C LYS A 695 -34.01 14.83 -55.71
N GLU A 696 -34.55 15.71 -54.85
CA GLU A 696 -35.96 16.21 -54.77
C GLU A 696 -37.10 15.14 -54.75
N ASP A 697 -38.08 15.11 -53.85
CA ASP A 697 -38.90 16.16 -53.21
C ASP A 697 -39.72 15.60 -52.01
N GLY A 698 -40.22 16.49 -51.14
CA GLY A 698 -41.66 16.48 -50.84
C GLY A 698 -42.17 15.95 -49.48
N SER A 699 -42.09 16.81 -48.46
CA SER A 699 -43.21 17.25 -47.59
C SER A 699 -44.20 16.26 -46.92
N SER A 700 -44.22 16.36 -45.58
CA SER A 700 -45.38 16.53 -44.68
C SER A 700 -46.59 15.59 -44.74
N GLY A 701 -47.02 15.11 -43.57
CA GLY A 701 -48.42 14.75 -43.36
C GLY A 701 -48.67 13.81 -42.19
N SER A 702 -49.36 14.32 -41.18
CA SER A 702 -49.73 13.70 -39.92
C SER A 702 -50.85 12.64 -40.00
N SER A 703 -51.02 11.97 -38.85
CA SER A 703 -52.28 11.46 -38.25
C SER A 703 -52.79 10.07 -38.64
N GLY A 704 -53.27 9.36 -37.62
CA GLY A 704 -54.23 8.27 -37.78
C GLY A 704 -53.98 7.08 -36.88
N ASP A 705 -54.62 7.11 -35.72
CA ASP A 705 -54.87 5.95 -34.83
C ASP A 705 -55.49 4.77 -35.60
N ASP A 706 -55.27 3.54 -35.15
CA ASP A 706 -56.28 2.76 -34.41
C ASP A 706 -56.03 1.22 -34.47
N SER A 707 -56.30 0.60 -33.32
CA SER A 707 -56.79 -0.76 -33.04
C SER A 707 -56.23 -2.02 -33.75
N GLY A 708 -55.82 -2.97 -32.90
CA GLY A 708 -56.61 -4.21 -32.77
C GLY A 708 -55.97 -5.54 -33.18
N LEU A 709 -55.64 -6.33 -32.15
CA LEU A 709 -55.92 -7.78 -32.00
C LEU A 709 -55.24 -8.80 -32.95
N GLY A 710 -54.72 -9.87 -32.34
CA GLY A 710 -54.71 -11.18 -33.00
C GLY A 710 -53.57 -12.11 -32.61
N MET A 711 -53.83 -12.98 -31.64
CA MET A 711 -53.03 -14.17 -31.32
C MET A 711 -52.84 -15.09 -32.55
N THR A 712 -51.75 -15.84 -32.61
CA THR A 712 -51.77 -17.33 -32.65
C THR A 712 -50.37 -17.94 -32.71
N ASN A 713 -50.27 -19.10 -32.06
CA ASN A 713 -49.13 -19.99 -31.94
C ASN A 713 -48.69 -20.59 -33.29
N GLY A 714 -47.42 -20.94 -33.39
CA GLY A 714 -46.89 -21.79 -34.46
C GLY A 714 -45.56 -22.44 -34.05
N ASP A 715 -45.65 -23.67 -33.57
CA ASP A 715 -44.53 -24.61 -33.41
C ASP A 715 -43.76 -24.80 -34.73
N GLY A 716 -42.44 -24.93 -34.61
CA GLY A 716 -41.56 -25.26 -35.74
C GLY A 716 -40.15 -25.62 -35.27
N SER A 717 -39.97 -26.84 -34.77
CA SER A 717 -38.65 -27.47 -34.66
C SER A 717 -38.10 -27.78 -36.06
N ILE A 718 -36.79 -27.63 -36.28
CA ILE A 718 -35.92 -28.55 -37.05
C ILE A 718 -34.46 -28.05 -36.93
N ASN A 719 -33.60 -28.97 -36.46
CA ASN A 719 -32.17 -29.23 -36.74
C ASN A 719 -31.23 -28.01 -36.97
N GLY A 720 -30.09 -27.87 -36.29
CA GLY A 720 -29.12 -28.88 -35.88
C GLY A 720 -27.81 -28.62 -36.64
N GLU A 721 -26.85 -27.92 -36.02
CA GLU A 721 -25.45 -27.90 -36.45
C GLU A 721 -24.53 -27.69 -35.23
N GLU A 722 -24.07 -28.81 -34.66
CA GLU A 722 -22.93 -28.86 -33.74
C GLU A 722 -21.64 -28.61 -34.52
N ARG A 723 -20.97 -27.48 -34.27
CA ARG A 723 -19.55 -27.32 -34.63
C ARG A 723 -18.67 -27.81 -33.50
N LYS A 724 -18.15 -29.03 -33.67
CA LYS A 724 -17.02 -29.57 -32.90
C LYS A 724 -15.77 -28.71 -33.13
N LEU A 725 -15.30 -28.02 -32.09
CA LEU A 725 -13.96 -27.44 -32.02
C LEU A 725 -13.14 -28.25 -31.03
N THR A 726 -12.48 -29.29 -31.54
CA THR A 726 -11.42 -30.00 -30.81
C THR A 726 -10.10 -29.26 -31.02
N LYS A 727 -9.56 -28.61 -29.98
CA LYS A 727 -8.14 -28.22 -29.95
C LYS A 727 -7.49 -28.76 -28.68
N LYS A 728 -6.75 -29.86 -28.88
CA LYS A 728 -5.81 -30.46 -27.92
C LYS A 728 -4.74 -29.42 -27.57
N MET A 729 -4.70 -28.92 -26.34
CA MET A 729 -3.50 -28.29 -25.78
C MET A 729 -2.66 -29.39 -25.12
N ARG A 730 -1.41 -29.55 -25.59
CA ARG A 730 -0.41 -30.45 -25.02
C ARG A 730 0.39 -29.69 -23.96
N ARG A 731 0.39 -30.20 -22.72
CA ARG A 731 1.42 -29.93 -21.70
C ARG A 731 2.79 -30.33 -22.28
N ILE A 732 3.76 -29.43 -22.25
CA ILE A 732 5.18 -29.77 -22.44
C ILE A 732 5.77 -29.95 -21.04
N SER A 733 6.04 -31.19 -20.68
CA SER A 733 6.86 -31.56 -19.52
C SER A 733 8.32 -31.52 -19.98
N LEU A 734 9.11 -30.58 -19.48
CA LEU A 734 10.56 -30.62 -19.61
C LEU A 734 11.14 -31.26 -18.35
N ASN A 735 11.39 -32.57 -18.44
CA ASN A 735 12.36 -33.27 -17.61
C ASN A 735 13.71 -33.24 -18.35
N LYS A 736 14.64 -32.41 -17.89
CA LYS A 736 16.06 -32.73 -17.64
C LYS A 736 16.85 -31.48 -17.33
#